data_AF-A0A7W0EK26-F1
#
_entry.id   AF-A0A7W0EK26-F1
#
_cell.length_a   1.000
_cell.length_b   1.000
_cell.length_c   1.000
_cell.angle_alpha   90.00
_cell.angle_beta   90.00
_cell.angle_gamma   90.00
#
_symmetry.space_group_name_H-M   'P 1'
#
loop_
_entity.id
_entity.type
_entity.pdbx_description
1 polymer ?
#
loop_
_entity_poly.entity_id
_entity_poly.type
_entity_poly.pdbx_seq_one_letter_code
_entity_poly.pdbx_strand_id
1 'polypeptide(L)'
;MGHSGHVVVRFPVSFGGRTRKTTRIKFLTDGMLLAEAASDRKLSRYDAIIIDEAHERSLNIDFLLGIIKRLVVLRPDLKIIISSATLDTEKFSRHFDGAKVITIPGKTFPIEIRYCPTPEAASGAEPSIAEQTVAVVGDIVRHEPYGDILVFMATERDIVEVVESLDGAGDAGKNLSVLPLFGRLSGREQSRIFVESKQRKVVVATNVAETSITVPGIRYVVDSGQARISSYSPRARTTKLPVCSISRASADQRRGRCGRVGPGVCIRLYSEEDYLAREEFTPPEIVRANLADVILRMLDLRLGHPAKFPFLDPPHPRAVKDGIAVLRELSAVEESAEGPGFRLTKQGRLMARLPLDPCIARMVLEARDRRVLHPVMIIAAALSIQDPRIRPLGSEGSADTAHRQFVEPSSDFITLLNIWRHYHHVARTVNRSRLRKYCQQNFLGYQRMREWCDIYEQICHTLEENGNFVVEPCPGDHDAIHQSILTGIVRNIGFRKEKNLYQGAFGKEVMVFPGSGQFNKTGQWLMAAEMVETTRLYARTVATINPQWLERIAAGLCHSSYSDAHWEKKRGQVVALEKVTLFGLPLVQGRRVNYGPINPKEARQIFIQSALVEGEVSRDFDFLSRNQELIAELQEIEDRMRRRYLIDDYALANFYDQRLPDLVWDVASLVRVLPRVGAILMMTRDDLVADDPDAEQLEDFPSELTVGSFCLPLFYKFTPGTREDGVSVHIPVTALPHINPQIFDWLVPGLITEKITCLLRSLPKTIRKHLVPVNQTAADLFKHVDFGVGSLPLMLARLIEQQFGLVVAKEDWRSEELPVHLRMRFCLVSDDGCVIKHSRNFGDLFAVETRKDGGIPFADIRKQWERDGIAEYDDSIPSRIPVPLQAGALAGYAFPALVDIGGNRIGLRLFLSEEESRQKNQSGLRLLYERDLGPLVKRVAKDFALHQLDWSLFQWLGSLKSVNEQMQHFIITEICDLKLGLPSKEEFEHRLVNFADGEFYRQAGDIFTRVRNLLVERADTVALCAKFKELAVKSPYNVQRFKRYDEALAQLLPHDFLQIFDQGDLDRTPRYLKALRIRIERAHVAPGRDQEKEAQVAPFDAKVRELHDRLSLIAIPVQRQEAGPLVAEFIRMVDEFKVSVFAPEIKTTIPISVKRLEQKWLEINQRL
;
A
#
# COMPACT_ATOMS: atom_id res chain seq x y z
N MET A 1 44.43 38.48 56.96
CA MET A 1 45.81 38.20 56.52
C MET A 1 46.70 38.14 57.76
N GLY A 2 47.43 37.05 57.99
CA GLY A 2 48.32 36.88 59.15
C GLY A 2 49.80 37.00 58.78
N HIS A 3 50.58 37.64 59.66
CA HIS A 3 51.98 38.08 59.51
C HIS A 3 53.05 36.98 59.54
N SER A 4 52.92 35.93 58.74
CA SER A 4 53.99 34.94 58.57
C SER A 4 53.91 34.35 57.17
N GLY A 5 54.98 34.52 56.37
CA GLY A 5 55.07 34.28 54.92
C GLY A 5 54.93 32.83 54.44
N HIS A 6 54.02 32.03 55.02
CA HIS A 6 53.56 30.78 54.46
C HIS A 6 52.15 30.98 53.88
N VAL A 7 51.99 30.75 52.58
CA VAL A 7 50.66 30.78 51.95
C VAL A 7 49.87 29.54 52.43
N VAL A 8 49.03 29.73 53.45
CA VAL A 8 48.24 28.68 54.15
C VAL A 8 47.05 28.19 53.32
N VAL A 9 46.53 29.01 52.40
CA VAL A 9 45.29 28.82 51.65
C VAL A 9 45.55 28.92 50.14
N ARG A 10 45.06 27.96 49.33
CA ARG A 10 45.14 28.02 47.86
C ARG A 10 43.85 27.55 47.19
N PHE A 11 43.55 28.18 46.05
CA PHE A 11 42.47 27.83 45.12
C PHE A 11 43.04 27.03 43.94
N PRO A 12 42.68 25.75 43.77
CA PRO A 12 42.75 25.12 42.47
C PRO A 12 41.60 25.67 41.62
N VAL A 13 41.90 26.62 40.75
CA VAL A 13 41.05 26.87 39.57
C VAL A 13 41.21 25.65 38.67
N SER A 14 40.14 25.27 37.96
CA SER A 14 39.98 24.02 37.19
C SER A 14 41.17 23.64 36.30
N PHE A 15 42.07 24.57 35.97
CA PHE A 15 43.24 24.33 35.12
C PHE A 15 44.55 25.03 35.55
N GLY A 16 44.74 25.48 36.80
CA GLY A 16 45.99 26.23 37.13
C GLY A 16 46.49 26.35 38.57
N GLY A 17 45.75 25.95 39.59
CA GLY A 17 46.21 26.13 40.98
C GLY A 17 47.06 24.96 41.48
N ARG A 18 48.39 25.13 41.51
CA ARG A 18 49.31 24.15 42.14
C ARG A 18 49.12 24.15 43.66
N THR A 19 48.55 23.07 44.21
CA THR A 19 48.67 22.76 45.64
C THR A 19 50.13 22.39 45.97
N ARG A 20 50.59 22.70 47.18
CA ARG A 20 51.96 22.37 47.65
C ARG A 20 51.87 21.54 48.93
N LYS A 21 52.94 20.84 49.29
CA LYS A 21 53.02 20.07 50.56
C LYS A 21 52.73 20.92 51.83
N THR A 22 52.84 22.24 51.72
CA THR A 22 52.58 23.20 52.82
C THR A 22 51.12 23.66 52.91
N THR A 23 50.25 23.30 51.97
CA THR A 23 48.83 23.70 52.00
C THR A 23 48.14 23.05 53.20
N ARG A 24 47.39 23.83 53.99
CA ARG A 24 46.65 23.34 55.17
C ARG A 24 45.14 23.47 55.01
N ILE A 25 44.67 24.49 54.28
CA ILE A 25 43.27 24.64 53.89
C ILE A 25 43.18 24.65 52.37
N LYS A 26 42.28 23.83 51.84
CA LYS A 26 42.07 23.66 50.41
C LYS A 26 40.60 23.91 50.08
N PHE A 27 40.35 24.94 49.29
CA PHE A 27 39.02 25.21 48.74
C PHE A 27 38.86 24.39 47.46
N LEU A 28 37.76 23.66 47.36
CA LEU A 28 37.46 22.80 46.23
C LEU A 28 36.04 23.07 45.79
N THR A 29 35.78 22.88 44.50
CA THR A 29 34.41 22.63 44.06
C THR A 29 34.01 21.21 44.45
N ASP A 30 32.71 20.98 44.61
CA ASP A 30 32.14 19.66 44.92
C ASP A 30 32.63 18.57 43.94
N GLY A 31 32.66 18.85 42.63
CA GLY A 31 33.16 17.93 41.61
C GLY A 31 34.65 17.57 41.76
N MET A 32 35.49 18.51 42.20
CA MET A 32 36.92 18.23 42.44
C MET A 32 37.12 17.30 43.63
N LEU A 33 36.38 17.50 44.72
CA LEU A 33 36.45 16.61 45.89
C LEU A 33 35.95 15.21 45.53
N LEU A 34 34.91 15.10 44.70
CA LEU A 34 34.39 13.83 44.21
C LEU A 34 35.43 13.08 43.36
N ALA A 35 36.16 13.78 42.49
CA ALA A 35 37.26 13.19 41.72
C ALA A 35 38.41 12.70 42.62
N GLU A 36 38.69 13.39 43.72
CA GLU A 36 39.68 12.92 44.70
C GLU A 36 39.20 11.69 45.47
N ALA A 37 37.91 11.62 45.82
CA ALA A 37 37.31 10.45 46.45
C ALA A 37 37.35 9.20 45.54
N ALA A 38 37.39 9.39 44.22
CA ALA A 38 37.59 8.33 43.24
C ALA A 38 38.97 7.67 43.35
N SER A 39 40.01 8.51 43.46
CA SER A 39 41.41 8.09 43.48
C SER A 39 41.84 7.62 44.88
N ASP A 40 41.38 8.31 45.92
CA ASP A 40 41.63 7.99 47.32
C ASP A 40 40.30 7.83 48.06
N ARG A 41 39.80 6.59 48.10
CA ARG A 41 38.52 6.24 48.73
C ARG A 41 38.47 6.51 50.24
N LYS A 42 39.63 6.61 50.90
CA LYS A 42 39.70 6.92 52.33
C LYS A 42 39.80 8.42 52.59
N LEU A 43 39.99 9.23 51.54
CA LEU A 43 40.32 10.64 51.61
C LEU A 43 41.41 10.89 52.67
N SER A 44 42.47 10.07 52.61
CA SER A 44 43.55 9.99 53.59
C SER A 44 44.32 11.30 53.79
N ARG A 45 44.21 12.22 52.82
CA ARG A 45 44.85 13.54 52.86
C ARG A 45 44.08 14.57 53.69
N TYR A 46 42.89 14.24 54.17
CA TYR A 46 42.01 15.15 54.89
C TYR A 46 41.75 14.65 56.31
N ASP A 47 41.93 15.54 57.28
CA ASP A 47 41.53 15.35 58.68
C ASP A 47 40.11 15.89 58.94
N ALA A 48 39.70 16.89 58.13
CA ALA A 48 38.38 17.50 58.18
C ALA A 48 37.88 17.89 56.77
N ILE A 49 36.57 17.77 56.54
CA ILE A 49 35.88 18.18 55.31
C ILE A 49 34.71 19.08 55.69
N ILE A 50 34.60 20.22 55.01
CA ILE A 50 33.47 21.16 55.12
C ILE A 50 32.73 21.15 53.79
N ILE A 51 31.46 20.75 53.82
CA ILE A 51 30.55 20.88 52.68
C ILE A 51 29.73 22.15 52.91
N ASP A 52 30.02 23.17 52.12
CA ASP A 52 29.33 24.45 52.19
C ASP A 52 28.11 24.48 51.26
N GLU A 53 27.15 25.35 51.57
CA GLU A 53 25.93 25.56 50.77
C GLU A 53 25.15 24.26 50.46
N ALA A 54 25.14 23.29 51.39
CA ALA A 54 24.56 21.96 51.16
C ALA A 54 23.05 21.98 50.85
N HIS A 55 22.37 23.10 51.09
CA HIS A 55 20.97 23.32 50.75
C HIS A 55 20.70 23.48 49.25
N GLU A 56 21.72 23.76 48.43
CA GLU A 56 21.55 23.77 46.97
C GLU A 56 21.23 22.37 46.42
N ARG A 57 21.62 21.32 47.17
CA ARG A 57 21.34 19.91 46.84
C ARG A 57 21.67 19.56 45.38
N SER A 58 22.87 20.01 44.96
CA SER A 58 23.46 19.63 43.67
C SER A 58 23.72 18.13 43.64
N LEU A 59 23.78 17.57 42.44
CA LEU A 59 24.06 16.14 42.27
C LEU A 59 25.41 15.72 42.91
N ASN A 60 26.46 16.55 42.77
CA ASN A 60 27.78 16.27 43.33
C ASN A 60 27.76 16.27 44.85
N ILE A 61 27.03 17.22 45.47
CA ILE A 61 26.86 17.30 46.92
C ILE A 61 26.20 16.01 47.43
N ASP A 62 25.10 15.56 46.81
CA ASP A 62 24.39 14.34 47.22
C ASP A 62 25.27 13.08 47.13
N PHE A 63 26.15 13.00 46.12
CA PHE A 63 27.15 11.92 46.05
C PHE A 63 28.18 11.99 47.17
N LEU A 64 28.74 13.18 47.42
CA LEU A 64 29.71 13.38 48.47
C LEU A 64 29.13 13.01 49.84
N LEU A 65 27.89 13.42 50.13
CA LEU A 65 27.21 13.09 51.37
C LEU A 65 27.07 11.57 51.54
N GLY A 66 26.66 10.84 50.50
CA GLY A 66 26.55 9.38 50.57
C GLY A 66 27.90 8.64 50.68
N ILE A 67 28.95 9.14 50.00
CA ILE A 67 30.31 8.62 50.15
C ILE A 67 30.80 8.85 51.58
N ILE A 68 30.63 10.06 52.10
CA ILE A 68 31.05 10.45 53.45
C ILE A 68 30.28 9.66 54.50
N LYS A 69 28.98 9.42 54.32
CA LYS A 69 28.19 8.57 55.22
C LYS A 69 28.80 7.19 55.40
N ARG A 70 29.28 6.57 54.32
CA ARG A 70 30.02 5.29 54.39
C ARG A 70 31.43 5.47 54.97
N LEU A 71 32.09 6.59 54.63
CA LEU A 71 33.46 6.85 55.05
C LEU A 71 33.58 7.12 56.54
N VAL A 72 32.65 7.83 57.17
CA VAL A 72 32.68 8.14 58.62
C VAL A 72 32.63 6.85 59.46
N VAL A 73 31.97 5.80 58.97
CA VAL A 73 31.98 4.48 59.61
C VAL A 73 33.37 3.83 59.53
N LEU A 74 34.10 4.05 58.44
CA LEU A 74 35.46 3.51 58.21
C LEU A 74 36.58 4.40 58.79
N ARG A 75 36.33 5.70 58.96
CA ARG A 75 37.25 6.75 59.43
C ARG A 75 36.54 7.56 60.53
N PRO A 76 36.42 7.01 61.75
CA PRO A 76 35.81 7.73 62.88
C PRO A 76 36.61 8.97 63.32
N ASP A 77 37.87 9.08 62.88
CA ASP A 77 38.75 10.23 63.10
C ASP A 77 38.42 11.44 62.20
N LEU A 78 37.85 11.20 61.01
CA LEU A 78 37.54 12.24 60.03
C LEU A 78 36.41 13.16 60.53
N LYS A 79 36.66 14.48 60.58
CA LYS A 79 35.64 15.46 60.98
C LYS A 79 34.86 15.98 59.79
N ILE A 80 33.54 15.98 59.88
CA ILE A 80 32.64 16.46 58.83
C ILE A 80 31.84 17.64 59.36
N ILE A 81 31.82 18.73 58.59
CA ILE A 81 30.97 19.89 58.83
C ILE A 81 30.12 20.10 57.59
N ILE A 82 28.80 20.21 57.77
CA ILE A 82 27.86 20.52 56.70
C ILE A 82 27.21 21.85 57.05
N SER A 83 27.43 22.88 56.23
CA SER A 83 26.77 24.18 56.37
C SER A 83 25.60 24.30 55.40
N SER A 84 24.50 24.85 55.92
CA SER A 84 23.25 25.07 55.20
C SER A 84 22.65 26.41 55.65
N ALA A 85 22.13 27.19 54.71
CA ALA A 85 21.40 28.43 55.00
C ALA A 85 19.91 28.20 55.28
N THR A 86 19.40 26.97 55.06
CA THR A 86 17.99 26.61 55.26
C THR A 86 17.78 25.72 56.50
N LEU A 87 16.55 25.71 57.02
CA LEU A 87 16.15 24.97 58.22
C LEU A 87 16.06 23.44 58.05
N ASP A 88 16.28 22.86 56.86
CA ASP A 88 16.26 21.39 56.62
C ASP A 88 17.48 20.64 57.23
N THR A 89 18.06 21.21 58.29
CA THR A 89 19.18 20.64 59.05
C THR A 89 18.84 19.30 59.70
N GLU A 90 17.55 19.04 59.95
CA GLU A 90 17.09 17.77 60.50
C GLU A 90 17.30 16.58 59.55
N LYS A 91 17.09 16.75 58.24
CA LYS A 91 17.33 15.65 57.29
C LYS A 91 18.81 15.29 57.25
N PHE A 92 19.70 16.29 57.22
CA PHE A 92 21.13 16.06 57.32
C PHE A 92 21.50 15.38 58.65
N SER A 93 20.96 15.85 59.77
CA SER A 93 21.19 15.24 61.08
C SER A 93 20.77 13.77 61.10
N ARG A 94 19.54 13.45 60.64
CA ARG A 94 19.02 12.08 60.52
C ARG A 94 19.89 11.22 59.61
N HIS A 95 20.32 11.75 58.47
CA HIS A 95 21.19 11.04 57.54
C HIS A 95 22.52 10.65 58.17
N PHE A 96 23.08 11.48 59.07
CA PHE A 96 24.32 11.22 59.80
C PHE A 96 24.08 10.77 61.25
N ASP A 97 23.08 9.91 61.48
CA ASP A 97 22.81 9.23 62.76
C ASP A 97 22.56 10.17 63.95
N GLY A 98 21.85 11.29 63.71
CA GLY A 98 21.53 12.28 64.74
C GLY A 98 22.66 13.28 64.98
N ALA A 99 23.44 13.62 63.95
CA ALA A 99 24.53 14.59 64.06
C ALA A 99 24.06 15.92 64.67
N LYS A 100 24.89 16.50 65.56
CA LYS A 100 24.57 17.74 66.28
C LYS A 100 24.36 18.91 65.31
N VAL A 101 23.16 19.50 65.35
CA VAL A 101 22.86 20.75 64.63
C VAL A 101 23.31 21.93 65.48
N ILE A 102 24.07 22.85 64.88
CA ILE A 102 24.51 24.11 65.51
C ILE A 102 23.93 25.25 64.69
N THR A 103 23.02 26.01 65.29
CA THR A 103 22.42 27.19 64.66
C THR A 103 23.25 28.42 64.99
N ILE A 104 23.81 29.06 63.96
CA ILE A 104 24.52 30.34 64.09
C ILE A 104 23.58 31.44 63.58
N PRO A 105 22.98 32.25 64.46
CA PRO A 105 22.06 33.30 64.02
C PRO A 105 22.81 34.36 63.21
N GLY A 106 22.29 34.68 62.02
CA GLY A 106 22.76 35.80 61.23
C GLY A 106 22.35 37.13 61.85
N LYS A 107 23.14 38.19 61.65
CA LYS A 107 22.73 39.57 61.93
C LYS A 107 21.80 40.05 60.82
N THR A 108 20.53 39.66 60.87
CA THR A 108 19.49 40.14 59.94
C THR A 108 18.60 41.16 60.62
N PHE A 109 18.33 42.27 59.94
CA PHE A 109 17.36 43.26 60.39
C PHE A 109 15.92 42.74 60.20
N PRO A 110 14.93 43.27 60.94
CA PRO A 110 13.53 42.86 60.78
C PRO A 110 13.03 43.11 59.34
N ILE A 111 12.22 42.18 58.83
CA ILE A 111 11.66 42.22 57.48
C ILE A 111 10.14 42.15 57.57
N GLU A 112 9.45 43.16 57.04
CA GLU A 112 7.99 43.17 56.88
C GLU A 112 7.61 42.34 55.64
N ILE A 113 6.58 41.50 55.74
CA ILE A 113 6.06 40.72 54.61
C ILE A 113 4.68 41.26 54.24
N ARG A 114 4.48 41.59 52.96
CA ARG A 114 3.18 42.00 52.41
C ARG A 114 2.77 41.04 51.29
N TYR A 115 1.51 40.61 51.32
CA TYR A 115 0.93 39.76 50.27
C TYR A 115 0.02 40.62 49.40
N CYS A 116 0.29 40.61 48.09
CA CYS A 116 -0.44 41.35 47.08
C CYS A 116 -0.88 40.36 45.98
N PRO A 117 -1.89 39.51 46.22
CA PRO A 117 -2.41 38.63 45.18
C PRO A 117 -2.98 39.45 44.01
N THR A 118 -2.97 38.87 42.82
CA THR A 118 -3.58 39.48 41.63
C THR A 118 -5.07 39.73 41.89
N PRO A 119 -5.57 40.96 41.73
CA PRO A 119 -6.98 41.24 41.95
C PRO A 119 -7.84 40.53 40.90
N GLU A 120 -8.95 39.91 41.31
CA GLU A 120 -9.96 39.35 40.40
C GLU A 120 -10.50 40.47 39.51
N ALA A 121 -10.36 40.35 38.19
CA ALA A 121 -10.68 41.42 37.26
C ALA A 121 -12.20 41.61 37.11
N ALA A 122 -12.69 42.82 37.38
CA ALA A 122 -14.08 43.20 37.07
C ALA A 122 -14.37 43.30 35.55
N SER A 123 -13.34 43.27 34.70
CA SER A 123 -13.40 43.48 33.24
C SER A 123 -12.97 42.27 32.39
N GLY A 124 -12.83 41.08 32.98
CA GLY A 124 -12.64 39.81 32.26
C GLY A 124 -11.23 39.52 31.72
N ALA A 125 -10.23 40.38 31.97
CA ALA A 125 -8.82 40.11 31.70
C ALA A 125 -7.98 40.34 32.95
N GLU A 126 -7.33 39.29 33.44
CA GLU A 126 -6.38 39.36 34.56
C GLU A 126 -5.14 40.16 34.16
N PRO A 127 -4.67 41.11 34.99
CA PRO A 127 -3.44 41.84 34.70
C PRO A 127 -2.24 40.91 34.71
N SER A 128 -1.26 41.16 33.83
CA SER A 128 -0.06 40.33 33.74
C SER A 128 0.79 40.49 35.02
N ILE A 129 1.61 39.48 35.35
CA ILE A 129 2.56 39.57 36.48
C ILE A 129 3.51 40.76 36.29
N ALA A 130 3.88 41.08 35.05
CA ALA A 130 4.72 42.24 34.75
C ALA A 130 3.99 43.56 35.06
N GLU A 131 2.72 43.72 34.65
CA GLU A 131 1.91 44.91 34.94
C GLU A 131 1.71 45.11 36.44
N GLN A 132 1.39 44.03 37.17
CA GLN A 132 1.25 44.05 38.62
C GLN A 132 2.57 44.43 39.30
N THR A 133 3.69 43.89 38.83
CA THR A 133 5.04 44.24 39.32
C THR A 133 5.32 45.73 39.14
N VAL A 134 5.02 46.28 37.97
CA VAL A 134 5.22 47.71 37.66
C VAL A 134 4.38 48.59 38.59
N ALA A 135 3.12 48.22 38.84
CA ALA A 135 2.24 48.94 39.77
C ALA A 135 2.83 48.93 41.21
N VAL A 136 3.22 47.76 41.71
CA VAL A 136 3.83 47.60 43.04
C VAL A 136 5.14 48.39 43.17
N VAL A 137 6.01 48.34 42.16
CA VAL A 137 7.25 49.14 42.14
C VAL A 137 6.91 50.63 42.17
N GLY A 138 5.92 51.08 41.39
CA GLY A 138 5.43 52.45 41.41
C GLY A 138 4.94 52.89 42.80
N ASP A 139 4.22 52.03 43.51
CA ASP A 139 3.73 52.31 44.85
C ASP A 139 4.86 52.41 45.88
N ILE A 140 5.87 51.53 45.81
CA ILE A 140 7.09 51.62 46.63
C ILE A 140 7.82 52.95 46.36
N VAL A 141 7.91 53.37 45.09
CA VAL A 141 8.60 54.61 44.72
C VAL A 141 7.87 55.85 45.24
N ARG A 142 6.53 55.85 45.26
CA ARG A 142 5.72 56.98 45.72
C ARG A 142 5.59 57.08 47.25
N HIS A 143 5.43 55.96 47.93
CA HIS A 143 4.98 55.95 49.33
C HIS A 143 6.04 55.47 50.32
N GLU A 144 7.05 54.72 49.88
CA GLU A 144 8.05 54.13 50.77
C GLU A 144 9.36 54.93 50.84
N PRO A 145 10.06 54.95 52.00
CA PRO A 145 11.36 55.61 52.17
C PRO A 145 12.42 55.14 51.15
N TYR A 146 13.48 55.94 50.95
CA TYR A 146 14.55 55.56 50.02
C TYR A 146 15.20 54.20 50.34
N GLY A 147 15.40 53.40 49.30
CA GLY A 147 16.07 52.10 49.33
C GLY A 147 15.94 51.41 47.98
N ASP A 148 16.94 50.60 47.61
CA ASP A 148 16.94 49.91 46.32
C ASP A 148 15.97 48.72 46.31
N ILE A 149 15.46 48.40 45.13
CA ILE A 149 14.43 47.40 44.90
C ILE A 149 15.03 46.22 44.13
N LEU A 150 14.79 45.00 44.61
CA LEU A 150 15.10 43.77 43.91
C LEU A 150 13.79 43.07 43.53
N VAL A 151 13.57 42.86 42.25
CA VAL A 151 12.38 42.21 41.70
C VAL A 151 12.76 40.82 41.21
N PHE A 152 12.05 39.78 41.61
CA PHE A 152 12.23 38.42 41.10
C PHE A 152 11.17 38.08 40.05
N MET A 153 11.61 37.76 38.84
CA MET A 153 10.78 37.33 37.71
C MET A 153 11.19 35.95 37.21
N ALA A 154 10.23 35.22 36.63
CA ALA A 154 10.47 33.85 36.18
C ALA A 154 11.26 33.76 34.87
N THR A 155 10.99 34.64 33.89
CA THR A 155 11.57 34.54 32.54
C THR A 155 12.29 35.80 32.08
N GLU A 156 13.21 35.66 31.12
CA GLU A 156 13.90 36.80 30.47
C GLU A 156 12.91 37.78 29.83
N ARG A 157 11.79 37.27 29.29
CA ARG A 157 10.75 38.10 28.66
C ARG A 157 10.08 39.00 29.68
N ASP A 158 9.67 38.44 30.81
CA ASP A 158 9.00 39.21 31.87
C ASP A 158 9.95 40.27 32.45
N ILE A 159 11.24 39.97 32.55
CA ILE A 159 12.25 40.95 32.97
C ILE A 159 12.30 42.13 32.00
N VAL A 160 12.40 41.86 30.69
CA VAL A 160 12.47 42.91 29.67
C VAL A 160 11.19 43.75 29.68
N GLU A 161 10.02 43.12 29.76
CA GLU A 161 8.72 43.80 29.80
C GLU A 161 8.58 44.74 31.01
N VAL A 162 8.98 44.29 32.20
CA VAL A 162 9.00 45.13 33.41
C VAL A 162 10.00 46.28 33.26
N VAL A 163 11.19 46.01 32.72
CA VAL A 163 12.23 47.03 32.52
C VAL A 163 11.75 48.12 31.56
N GLU A 164 11.21 47.74 30.39
CA GLU A 164 10.70 48.68 29.38
C GLU A 164 9.52 49.50 29.92
N SER A 165 8.62 48.86 30.68
CA SER A 165 7.47 49.54 31.27
C SER A 165 7.87 50.56 32.35
N LEU A 166 8.88 50.23 33.17
CA LEU A 166 9.40 51.16 34.18
C LEU A 166 10.22 52.30 33.57
N ASP A 167 11.01 52.04 32.53
CA ASP A 167 11.76 53.07 31.80
C ASP A 167 10.79 54.02 31.06
N GLY A 168 9.64 53.52 30.58
CA GLY A 168 8.59 54.29 29.90
C GLY A 168 7.66 55.10 30.82
N ALA A 169 7.78 55.00 32.15
CA ALA A 169 6.84 55.55 33.13
C ALA A 169 6.94 57.08 33.39
N GLY A 170 7.37 57.87 32.40
CA GLY A 170 7.41 59.34 32.48
C GLY A 170 8.37 59.91 33.53
N ASP A 171 7.97 60.98 34.24
CA ASP A 171 8.84 61.67 35.22
C ASP A 171 9.22 60.81 36.44
N ALA A 172 8.43 59.78 36.77
CA ALA A 172 8.78 58.80 37.80
C ALA A 172 9.93 57.88 37.37
N GLY A 173 10.00 57.53 36.08
CA GLY A 173 11.08 56.72 35.50
C GLY A 173 12.44 57.44 35.46
N LYS A 174 12.46 58.77 35.28
CA LYS A 174 13.70 59.59 35.22
C LYS A 174 14.55 59.55 36.51
N ASN A 175 13.96 59.18 37.64
CA ASN A 175 14.64 59.09 38.94
C ASN A 175 15.02 57.63 39.34
N LEU A 176 14.75 56.66 38.46
CA LEU A 176 15.07 55.25 38.67
C LEU A 176 16.23 54.80 37.78
N SER A 177 17.04 53.89 38.31
CA SER A 177 18.02 53.15 37.52
C SER A 177 17.57 51.70 37.42
N VAL A 178 16.86 51.36 36.34
CA VAL A 178 16.30 50.02 36.12
C VAL A 178 17.34 49.14 35.43
N LEU A 179 17.66 48.00 36.04
CA LEU A 179 18.75 47.12 35.60
C LEU A 179 18.27 45.66 35.51
N PRO A 180 18.34 45.02 34.33
CA PRO A 180 18.04 43.60 34.22
C PRO A 180 19.18 42.74 34.81
N LEU A 181 18.83 41.57 35.36
CA LEU A 181 19.79 40.58 35.86
C LEU A 181 19.35 39.13 35.55
N PHE A 182 19.88 38.57 34.47
CA PHE A 182 19.69 37.17 34.10
C PHE A 182 20.95 36.59 33.47
N GLY A 183 21.09 35.25 33.49
CA GLY A 183 22.36 34.57 33.20
C GLY A 183 22.98 34.86 31.82
N ARG A 184 22.16 35.24 30.83
CA ARG A 184 22.63 35.56 29.46
C ARG A 184 23.28 36.94 29.31
N LEU A 185 23.16 37.83 30.30
CA LEU A 185 23.77 39.17 30.24
C LEU A 185 25.29 39.11 30.20
N SER A 186 25.93 40.06 29.52
CA SER A 186 27.39 40.14 29.50
C SER A 186 27.95 40.50 30.88
N GLY A 187 29.18 40.07 31.17
CA GLY A 187 29.81 40.38 32.47
C GLY A 187 29.89 41.88 32.77
N ARG A 188 30.00 42.73 31.74
CA ARG A 188 29.95 44.19 31.92
C ARG A 188 28.57 44.66 32.38
N GLU A 189 27.49 44.08 31.85
CA GLU A 189 26.11 44.42 32.21
C GLU A 189 25.78 43.89 33.61
N GLN A 190 26.17 42.66 33.94
CA GLN A 190 26.01 42.12 35.29
C GLN A 190 26.75 42.97 36.32
N SER A 191 27.97 43.42 36.03
CA SER A 191 28.73 44.27 36.95
C SER A 191 28.07 45.62 37.25
N ARG A 192 27.14 46.11 36.43
CA ARG A 192 26.45 47.39 36.65
C ARG A 192 25.62 47.40 37.93
N ILE A 193 25.12 46.24 38.38
CA ILE A 193 24.29 46.13 39.59
C ILE A 193 25.07 46.50 40.87
N PHE A 194 26.39 46.30 40.86
CA PHE A 194 27.28 46.59 41.99
C PHE A 194 27.72 48.06 42.04
N VAL A 195 27.51 48.82 40.97
CA VAL A 195 27.87 50.23 40.95
C VAL A 195 26.90 51.02 41.83
N GLU A 196 27.43 51.91 42.66
CA GLU A 196 26.62 52.83 43.46
C GLU A 196 25.98 53.87 42.53
N SER A 197 24.67 54.12 42.72
CA SER A 197 23.91 55.09 41.94
C SER A 197 23.33 56.15 42.86
N LYS A 198 23.22 57.39 42.37
CA LYS A 198 22.48 58.47 43.06
C LYS A 198 20.97 58.33 42.89
N GLN A 199 20.53 57.62 41.84
CA GLN A 199 19.14 57.27 41.59
C GLN A 199 18.78 55.98 42.33
N ARG A 200 17.50 55.79 42.69
CA ARG A 200 17.04 54.54 43.31
C ARG A 200 17.19 53.40 42.30
N LYS A 201 17.89 52.32 42.66
CA LYS A 201 18.10 51.19 41.74
C LYS A 201 16.92 50.22 41.81
N VAL A 202 16.48 49.75 40.65
CA VAL A 202 15.50 48.67 40.52
C VAL A 202 16.16 47.55 39.73
N VAL A 203 16.56 46.48 40.42
CA VAL A 203 17.19 45.32 39.79
C VAL A 203 16.12 44.27 39.54
N VAL A 204 15.85 43.95 38.27
CA VAL A 204 14.85 42.96 37.88
C VAL A 204 15.58 41.67 37.47
N ALA A 205 15.45 40.64 38.30
CA ALA A 205 16.32 39.48 38.31
C ALA A 205 15.59 38.13 38.21
N THR A 206 16.30 37.13 37.71
CA THR A 206 15.95 35.71 37.90
C THR A 206 16.44 35.21 39.27
N ASN A 207 16.31 33.91 39.54
CA ASN A 207 16.87 33.24 40.72
C ASN A 207 18.41 33.37 40.88
N VAL A 208 19.13 33.93 39.90
CA VAL A 208 20.56 34.28 40.05
C VAL A 208 20.84 35.18 41.27
N ALA A 209 19.89 36.05 41.62
CA ALA A 209 20.01 36.92 42.81
C ALA A 209 19.60 36.21 44.13
N GLU A 210 19.02 35.01 44.05
CA GLU A 210 18.52 34.24 45.19
C GLU A 210 19.63 33.60 46.01
N THR A 211 20.71 33.15 45.36
CA THR A 211 21.87 32.49 45.99
C THR A 211 23.18 33.14 45.54
N SER A 212 23.51 33.04 44.24
CA SER A 212 24.85 33.28 43.70
C SER A 212 25.35 34.72 43.71
N ILE A 213 24.44 35.72 43.76
CA ILE A 213 24.80 37.14 43.69
C ILE A 213 24.17 37.92 44.84
N THR A 214 24.98 38.74 45.51
CA THR A 214 24.55 39.65 46.57
C THR A 214 24.52 41.08 46.06
N VAL A 215 23.34 41.61 45.75
CA VAL A 215 23.20 43.00 45.32
C VAL A 215 23.27 43.91 46.56
N PRO A 216 24.19 44.89 46.60
CA PRO A 216 24.30 45.81 47.73
C PRO A 216 23.14 46.82 47.72
N GLY A 217 22.73 47.28 48.91
CA GLY A 217 21.76 48.38 49.08
C GLY A 217 20.27 48.00 48.99
N ILE A 218 19.95 46.72 48.77
CA ILE A 218 18.55 46.26 48.65
C ILE A 218 17.80 46.42 49.97
N ARG A 219 16.67 47.14 49.92
CA ARG A 219 15.74 47.35 51.04
C ARG A 219 14.34 46.83 50.73
N TYR A 220 13.96 46.76 49.46
CA TYR A 220 12.67 46.24 49.03
C TYR A 220 12.87 45.02 48.14
N VAL A 221 12.11 43.96 48.38
CA VAL A 221 12.03 42.79 47.50
C VAL A 221 10.61 42.68 46.96
N VAL A 222 10.46 42.52 45.65
CA VAL A 222 9.19 42.16 45.01
C VAL A 222 9.35 40.75 44.43
N ASP A 223 8.56 39.80 44.90
CA ASP A 223 8.66 38.40 44.52
C ASP A 223 7.43 37.95 43.73
N SER A 224 7.61 37.63 42.45
CA SER A 224 6.58 37.00 41.62
C SER A 224 6.18 35.60 42.11
N GLY A 225 7.01 34.98 42.97
CA GLY A 225 6.75 33.65 43.49
C GLY A 225 6.95 32.53 42.48
N GLN A 226 7.52 32.82 41.31
CA GLN A 226 7.74 31.87 40.23
C GLN A 226 9.23 31.78 39.85
N ALA A 227 9.63 30.64 39.31
CA ALA A 227 10.96 30.41 38.77
C ALA A 227 10.93 29.37 37.65
N ARG A 228 11.92 29.40 36.76
CA ARG A 228 12.15 28.31 35.81
C ARG A 228 13.01 27.23 36.44
N ILE A 229 12.44 26.04 36.58
CA ILE A 229 13.09 24.91 37.24
C ILE A 229 13.23 23.78 36.21
N SER A 230 14.45 23.33 35.96
CA SER A 230 14.69 22.20 35.05
C SER A 230 14.09 20.92 35.62
N SER A 231 13.35 20.17 34.81
CA SER A 231 12.71 18.92 35.21
C SER A 231 12.81 17.90 34.09
N TYR A 232 13.41 16.74 34.39
CA TYR A 232 13.44 15.60 33.52
C TYR A 232 12.20 14.74 33.74
N SER A 233 11.47 14.43 32.66
CA SER A 233 10.38 13.47 32.72
C SER A 233 10.86 12.10 32.27
N PRO A 234 10.92 11.06 33.13
CA PRO A 234 11.28 9.72 32.69
C PRO A 234 10.27 9.10 31.72
N ARG A 235 8.99 9.50 31.80
CA ARG A 235 7.94 9.04 30.89
C ARG A 235 8.07 9.68 29.52
N ALA A 236 8.19 11.01 29.48
CA ALA A 236 8.36 11.73 28.23
C ALA A 236 9.81 11.64 27.71
N ARG A 237 10.76 11.14 28.51
CA ARG A 237 12.20 11.04 28.25
C ARG A 237 12.77 12.34 27.65
N THR A 238 12.33 13.46 28.19
CA THR A 238 12.64 14.81 27.72
C THR A 238 12.84 15.72 28.93
N THR A 239 13.72 16.70 28.75
CA THR A 239 13.90 17.77 29.72
C THR A 239 12.91 18.89 29.42
N LYS A 240 12.19 19.31 30.45
CA LYS A 240 11.29 20.46 30.43
C LYS A 240 11.92 21.58 31.27
N LEU A 241 11.63 22.81 30.90
CA LEU A 241 12.03 23.99 31.67
C LEU A 241 10.80 24.86 31.99
N PRO A 242 9.80 24.30 32.71
CA PRO A 242 8.56 24.98 33.03
C PRO A 242 8.80 26.15 34.00
N VAL A 243 7.87 27.10 33.97
CA VAL A 243 7.71 28.07 35.05
C VAL A 243 6.87 27.40 36.13
N CYS A 244 7.38 27.37 37.36
CA CYS A 244 6.74 26.75 38.51
C CYS A 244 6.75 27.71 39.70
N SER A 245 5.80 27.52 40.62
CA SER A 245 5.83 28.18 41.93
C SER A 245 7.08 27.75 42.70
N ILE A 246 7.76 28.71 43.33
CA ILE A 246 8.92 28.43 44.19
C ILE A 246 8.48 27.79 45.51
N SER A 247 9.40 27.04 46.14
CA SER A 247 9.20 26.50 47.50
C SER A 247 9.16 27.62 48.55
N ARG A 248 8.64 27.31 49.74
CA ARG A 248 8.64 28.24 50.88
C ARG A 248 10.07 28.64 51.26
N ALA A 249 11.01 27.70 51.28
CA ALA A 249 12.43 27.98 51.53
C ALA A 249 13.02 28.98 50.51
N SER A 250 12.76 28.81 49.21
CA SER A 250 13.20 29.77 48.19
C SER A 250 12.55 31.15 48.38
N ALA A 251 11.25 31.20 48.69
CA ALA A 251 10.55 32.46 48.97
C ALA A 251 11.14 33.18 50.20
N ASP A 252 11.56 32.43 51.22
CA ASP A 252 12.19 32.98 52.42
C ASP A 252 13.64 33.42 52.18
N GLN A 253 14.37 32.73 51.30
CA GLN A 253 15.68 33.19 50.84
C GLN A 253 15.59 34.50 50.05
N ARG A 254 14.60 34.62 49.15
CA ARG A 254 14.32 35.86 48.42
C ARG A 254 13.96 37.00 49.37
N ARG A 255 13.09 36.75 50.35
CA ARG A 255 12.79 37.69 51.45
C ARG A 255 14.06 38.13 52.17
N GLY A 256 14.97 37.21 52.49
CA GLY A 256 16.24 37.50 53.17
C GLY A 256 17.17 38.47 52.42
N ARG A 257 16.91 38.79 51.15
CA ARG A 257 17.72 39.72 50.36
C ARG A 257 17.52 41.19 50.74
N CYS A 258 16.41 41.58 51.35
CA CYS A 258 16.18 42.95 51.82
C CYS A 258 16.54 43.20 53.30
N GLY A 259 16.88 42.18 54.09
CA GLY A 259 17.17 42.30 55.53
C GLY A 259 18.66 42.41 55.91
N ARG A 260 19.54 42.72 54.95
CA ARG A 260 21.01 42.65 55.13
C ARG A 260 21.65 43.97 55.59
N VAL A 261 21.14 45.10 55.10
CA VAL A 261 21.73 46.44 55.35
C VAL A 261 20.93 47.23 56.40
N GLY A 262 19.63 46.96 56.51
CA GLY A 262 18.71 47.62 57.44
C GLY A 262 17.32 46.96 57.38
N PRO A 263 16.31 47.50 58.09
CA PRO A 263 14.93 47.01 58.01
C PRO A 263 14.39 47.09 56.58
N GLY A 264 13.84 45.97 56.10
CA GLY A 264 13.40 45.80 54.72
C GLY A 264 11.94 45.37 54.61
N VAL A 265 11.39 45.48 53.41
CA VAL A 265 10.02 45.01 53.08
C VAL A 265 10.09 44.01 51.94
N CYS A 266 9.40 42.89 52.08
CA CYS A 266 9.25 41.87 51.04
C CYS A 266 7.78 41.81 50.63
N ILE A 267 7.51 42.13 49.37
CA ILE A 267 6.17 42.10 48.77
C ILE A 267 6.07 40.87 47.88
N ARG A 268 5.15 39.97 48.21
CA ARG A 268 4.86 38.74 47.47
C ARG A 268 3.64 38.98 46.59
N LEU A 269 3.75 38.74 45.29
CA LEU A 269 2.66 38.97 44.32
C LEU A 269 1.59 37.86 44.31
N TYR A 270 1.52 37.08 45.40
CA TYR A 270 0.65 35.94 45.61
C TYR A 270 0.05 36.00 47.01
N SER A 271 -1.03 35.25 47.26
CA SER A 271 -1.72 35.25 48.54
C SER A 271 -0.91 34.52 49.63
N GLU A 272 -1.22 34.80 50.88
CA GLU A 272 -0.68 34.04 52.01
C GLU A 272 -1.10 32.57 51.97
N GLU A 273 -2.33 32.29 51.50
CA GLU A 273 -2.84 30.93 51.30
C GLU A 273 -1.99 30.15 50.28
N ASP A 274 -1.67 30.78 49.14
CA ASP A 274 -0.77 30.19 48.13
C ASP A 274 0.63 29.96 48.71
N TYR A 275 1.15 30.89 49.51
CA TYR A 275 2.43 30.69 50.21
C TYR A 275 2.41 29.46 51.13
N LEU A 276 1.37 29.32 51.95
CA LEU A 276 1.22 28.22 52.91
C LEU A 276 0.99 26.87 52.23
N ALA A 277 0.36 26.85 51.05
CA ALA A 277 0.10 25.64 50.27
C ALA A 277 1.33 25.10 49.51
N ARG A 278 2.39 25.90 49.34
CA ARG A 278 3.61 25.49 48.63
C ARG A 278 4.42 24.45 49.41
N GLU A 279 5.14 23.62 48.66
CA GLU A 279 6.13 22.72 49.24
C GLU A 279 7.20 23.50 50.03
N GLU A 280 7.66 22.91 51.13
CA GLU A 280 8.63 23.55 52.01
C GLU A 280 10.00 23.75 51.35
N PHE A 281 10.45 22.76 50.59
CA PHE A 281 11.77 22.74 49.96
C PHE A 281 11.67 22.39 48.48
N THR A 282 12.57 22.96 47.68
CA THR A 282 12.71 22.60 46.27
C THR A 282 13.26 21.17 46.17
N PRO A 283 12.66 20.28 45.36
CA PRO A 283 13.18 18.93 45.18
C PRO A 283 14.66 18.92 44.71
N PRO A 284 15.51 18.03 45.26
CA PRO A 284 16.94 18.01 44.96
C PRO A 284 17.21 17.59 43.51
N GLU A 285 18.36 17.99 42.96
CA GLU A 285 18.68 17.77 41.55
C GLU A 285 18.64 16.29 41.15
N ILE A 286 19.09 15.38 42.02
CA ILE A 286 19.08 13.94 41.80
C ILE A 286 17.69 13.36 41.49
N VAL A 287 16.61 13.98 41.98
CA VAL A 287 15.24 13.51 41.72
C VAL A 287 14.68 14.04 40.40
N ARG A 288 15.24 15.15 39.89
CA ARG A 288 14.73 15.89 38.73
C ARG A 288 15.65 15.85 37.50
N ALA A 289 16.84 15.26 37.60
CA ALA A 289 17.82 15.16 36.50
C ALA A 289 17.80 13.78 35.78
N ASN A 290 18.46 13.73 34.62
CA ASN A 290 18.73 12.46 33.92
C ASN A 290 19.80 11.67 34.67
N LEU A 291 19.46 10.45 35.11
CA LEU A 291 20.33 9.62 35.94
C LEU A 291 21.40 8.83 35.15
N ALA A 292 21.46 8.92 33.82
CA ALA A 292 22.46 8.20 33.04
C ALA A 292 23.90 8.56 33.47
N ASP A 293 24.23 9.85 33.60
CA ASP A 293 25.57 10.29 34.07
C ASP A 293 25.82 9.86 35.52
N VAL A 294 24.82 10.03 36.39
CA VAL A 294 24.83 9.61 37.80
C VAL A 294 25.25 8.14 37.90
N ILE A 295 24.55 7.26 37.17
CA ILE A 295 24.75 5.82 37.22
C ILE A 295 26.10 5.44 36.62
N LEU A 296 26.52 6.10 35.53
CA LEU A 296 27.83 5.88 34.91
C LEU A 296 28.95 6.17 35.90
N ARG A 297 28.90 7.32 36.58
CA ARG A 297 29.87 7.70 37.62
C ARG A 297 29.83 6.75 38.80
N MET A 298 28.65 6.34 39.28
CA MET A 298 28.54 5.38 40.38
C MET A 298 29.20 4.04 40.06
N LEU A 299 29.06 3.55 38.83
CA LEU A 299 29.67 2.31 38.39
C LEU A 299 31.19 2.45 38.28
N ASP A 300 31.70 3.58 37.79
CA ASP A 300 33.15 3.84 37.68
C ASP A 300 33.81 3.95 39.07
N LEU A 301 33.16 4.69 39.97
CA LEU A 301 33.55 4.82 41.37
C LEU A 301 33.32 3.54 42.20
N ARG A 302 32.61 2.54 41.65
CA ARG A 302 32.16 1.30 42.30
C ARG A 302 31.40 1.55 43.59
N LEU A 303 30.47 2.51 43.58
CA LEU A 303 29.62 2.87 44.72
C LEU A 303 28.44 1.90 44.93
N GLY A 304 28.31 0.89 44.07
CA GLY A 304 27.24 -0.11 44.12
C GLY A 304 25.97 0.37 43.44
N HIS A 305 24.87 -0.38 43.64
CA HIS A 305 23.59 -0.09 42.99
C HIS A 305 22.95 1.20 43.56
N PRO A 306 22.39 2.10 42.73
CA PRO A 306 21.77 3.36 43.17
C PRO A 306 20.75 3.19 44.30
N ALA A 307 19.91 2.15 44.23
CA ALA A 307 18.91 1.86 45.27
C ALA A 307 19.49 1.47 46.65
N LYS A 308 20.76 1.05 46.72
CA LYS A 308 21.44 0.69 47.99
C LYS A 308 22.45 1.75 48.43
N PHE A 309 22.63 2.80 47.63
CA PHE A 309 23.52 3.89 47.99
C PHE A 309 22.81 4.83 48.95
N PRO A 310 23.47 5.30 50.04
CA PRO A 310 22.86 6.16 51.03
C PRO A 310 22.76 7.58 50.47
N PHE A 311 21.81 7.81 49.56
CA PHE A 311 21.40 9.15 49.18
C PHE A 311 20.60 9.79 50.31
N LEU A 312 20.67 11.12 50.42
CA LEU A 312 19.81 11.87 51.32
C LEU A 312 18.34 11.76 50.88
N ASP A 313 18.10 11.96 49.58
CA ASP A 313 16.83 11.64 48.91
C ASP A 313 17.10 10.66 47.76
N PRO A 314 16.65 9.39 47.85
CA PRO A 314 16.94 8.40 46.82
C PRO A 314 16.18 8.69 45.52
N PRO A 315 16.79 8.47 44.35
CA PRO A 315 16.12 8.65 43.07
C PRO A 315 15.01 7.61 42.88
N HIS A 316 13.96 8.01 42.15
CA HIS A 316 12.83 7.13 41.86
C HIS A 316 13.26 5.88 41.04
N PRO A 317 12.81 4.66 41.36
CA PRO A 317 13.25 3.43 40.69
C PRO A 317 13.07 3.43 39.16
N ARG A 318 12.01 4.07 38.66
CA ARG A 318 11.79 4.22 37.20
C ARG A 318 12.86 5.07 36.52
N ALA A 319 13.33 6.15 37.17
CA ALA A 319 14.40 6.99 36.62
C ALA A 319 15.73 6.21 36.58
N VAL A 320 15.99 5.36 37.59
CA VAL A 320 17.16 4.48 37.61
C VAL A 320 17.11 3.47 36.46
N LYS A 321 15.96 2.82 36.24
CA LYS A 321 15.76 1.90 35.12
C LYS A 321 15.96 2.58 33.76
N ASP A 322 15.43 3.79 33.56
CA ASP A 322 15.60 4.52 32.31
C ASP A 322 17.05 4.96 32.08
N GLY A 323 17.75 5.44 33.12
CA GLY A 323 19.18 5.77 33.05
C GLY A 323 20.05 4.56 32.70
N ILE A 324 19.78 3.37 33.27
CA ILE A 324 20.45 2.12 32.88
C ILE A 324 20.15 1.77 31.40
N ALA A 325 18.90 1.95 30.96
CA ALA A 325 18.53 1.70 29.57
C ALA A 325 19.30 2.61 28.60
N VAL A 326 19.45 3.90 28.93
CA VAL A 326 20.28 4.83 28.15
C VAL A 326 21.73 4.34 28.08
N LEU A 327 22.32 3.94 29.20
CA LEU A 327 23.70 3.43 29.21
C LEU A 327 23.86 2.13 28.43
N ARG A 328 22.86 1.25 28.40
CA ARG A 328 22.86 0.04 27.55
C ARG A 328 22.86 0.40 26.07
N GLU A 329 22.03 1.37 25.69
CA GLU A 329 21.96 1.83 24.29
C GLU A 329 23.24 2.49 23.82
N LEU A 330 23.91 3.23 24.70
CA LEU A 330 25.24 3.78 24.45
C LEU A 330 26.35 2.72 24.47
N SER A 331 26.02 1.44 24.73
CA SER A 331 26.99 0.35 24.92
C SER A 331 28.00 0.62 26.05
N ALA A 332 27.62 1.43 27.05
CA ALA A 332 28.45 1.79 28.19
C ALA A 332 28.42 0.73 29.29
N VAL A 333 27.32 -0.03 29.40
CA VAL A 333 27.13 -1.08 30.40
C VAL A 333 26.69 -2.40 29.77
N GLU A 334 27.10 -3.51 30.39
CA GLU A 334 26.65 -4.86 30.08
C GLU A 334 26.21 -5.58 31.35
N GLU A 335 25.39 -6.64 31.21
CA GLU A 335 24.97 -7.47 32.34
C GLU A 335 26.17 -8.24 32.90
N SER A 336 26.28 -8.27 34.23
CA SER A 336 27.37 -8.96 34.91
C SER A 336 27.16 -10.48 34.90
N ALA A 337 28.19 -11.23 34.54
CA ALA A 337 28.18 -12.70 34.64
C ALA A 337 28.25 -13.21 36.09
N GLU A 338 28.72 -12.38 37.02
CA GLU A 338 29.00 -12.75 38.43
C GLU A 338 27.83 -12.45 39.40
N GLY A 339 26.65 -12.11 38.88
CA GLY A 339 25.43 -11.90 39.67
C GLY A 339 24.52 -10.79 39.14
N PRO A 340 23.39 -10.49 39.82
CA PRO A 340 22.45 -9.46 39.39
C PRO A 340 23.08 -8.06 39.50
N GLY A 341 23.47 -7.49 38.36
CA GLY A 341 24.07 -6.16 38.28
C GLY A 341 24.61 -5.83 36.89
N PHE A 342 25.11 -4.60 36.75
CA PHE A 342 25.71 -4.09 35.51
C PHE A 342 27.20 -3.80 35.72
N ARG A 343 28.02 -4.06 34.71
CA ARG A 343 29.44 -3.69 34.68
C ARG A 343 29.74 -2.75 33.52
N LEU A 344 30.73 -1.88 33.70
CA LEU A 344 31.16 -0.97 32.64
C LEU A 344 31.92 -1.72 31.54
N THR A 345 31.52 -1.47 30.29
CA THR A 345 32.28 -1.93 29.12
C THR A 345 33.61 -1.17 29.02
N LYS A 346 34.47 -1.54 28.06
CA LYS A 346 35.70 -0.76 27.78
C LYS A 346 35.34 0.67 27.37
N GLN A 347 34.28 0.85 26.58
CA GLN A 347 33.77 2.16 26.18
C GLN A 347 33.20 2.92 27.37
N GLY A 348 32.35 2.28 28.20
CA GLY A 348 31.76 2.91 29.38
C GLY A 348 32.80 3.45 30.38
N ARG A 349 33.92 2.73 30.57
CA ARG A 349 35.04 3.22 31.39
C ARG A 349 35.72 4.46 30.82
N LEU A 350 35.87 4.55 29.49
CA LEU A 350 36.42 5.75 28.87
C LEU A 350 35.43 6.92 28.94
N MET A 351 34.14 6.66 28.74
CA MET A 351 33.08 7.67 28.86
C MET A 351 33.04 8.29 30.25
N ALA A 352 33.11 7.48 31.31
CA ALA A 352 33.04 7.93 32.69
C ALA A 352 34.18 8.88 33.11
N ARG A 353 35.31 8.82 32.39
CA ARG A 353 36.49 9.69 32.64
C ARG A 353 36.42 11.00 31.90
N LEU A 354 35.54 11.13 30.90
CA LEU A 354 35.34 12.38 30.18
C LEU A 354 34.41 13.28 31.00
N PRO A 355 34.70 14.59 31.12
CA PRO A 355 33.84 15.54 31.82
C PRO A 355 32.66 15.97 30.93
N LEU A 356 31.96 15.00 30.33
CA LEU A 356 30.89 15.20 29.36
C LEU A 356 29.69 14.33 29.72
N ASP A 357 28.50 14.74 29.28
CA ASP A 357 27.32 13.87 29.31
C ASP A 357 27.61 12.55 28.59
N PRO A 358 27.13 11.39 29.08
CA PRO A 358 27.39 10.08 28.47
C PRO A 358 27.07 10.03 26.97
N CYS A 359 25.99 10.66 26.52
CA CYS A 359 25.63 10.68 25.11
C CYS A 359 26.71 11.40 24.28
N ILE A 360 27.17 12.57 24.75
CA ILE A 360 28.22 13.36 24.08
C ILE A 360 29.57 12.63 24.13
N ALA A 361 29.92 12.05 25.28
CA ALA A 361 31.13 11.24 25.45
C ALA A 361 31.19 10.09 24.44
N ARG A 362 30.06 9.41 24.18
CA ARG A 362 29.99 8.32 23.20
C ARG A 362 30.35 8.80 21.78
N MET A 363 29.91 10.00 21.39
CA MET A 363 30.21 10.58 20.07
C MET A 363 31.71 10.77 19.86
N VAL A 364 32.40 11.30 20.89
CA VAL A 364 33.84 11.55 20.86
C VAL A 364 34.61 10.25 20.73
N LEU A 365 34.21 9.19 21.45
CA LEU A 365 34.85 7.89 21.35
C LEU A 365 34.67 7.24 19.97
N GLU A 366 33.47 7.33 19.39
CA GLU A 366 33.20 6.80 18.04
C GLU A 366 33.98 7.58 16.97
N ALA A 367 34.12 8.89 17.14
CA ALA A 367 34.83 9.76 16.19
C ALA A 367 36.30 9.38 16.00
N ARG A 368 36.93 8.78 17.02
CA ARG A 368 38.27 8.20 16.90
C ARG A 368 38.30 7.08 15.86
N ASP A 369 37.39 6.11 15.97
CA ASP A 369 37.38 4.92 15.13
C ASP A 369 37.03 5.28 13.67
N ARG A 370 36.31 6.40 13.47
CA ARG A 370 35.94 6.98 12.16
C ARG A 370 36.90 8.05 11.64
N ARG A 371 38.00 8.33 12.35
CA ARG A 371 39.02 9.33 12.00
C ARG A 371 38.46 10.76 11.79
N VAL A 372 37.46 11.15 12.57
CA VAL A 372 36.85 12.49 12.57
C VAL A 372 36.83 13.12 13.97
N LEU A 373 37.85 12.79 14.78
CA LEU A 373 37.92 13.18 16.19
C LEU A 373 37.91 14.71 16.38
N HIS A 374 38.74 15.45 15.64
CA HIS A 374 38.84 16.91 15.76
C HIS A 374 37.49 17.64 15.53
N PRO A 375 36.77 17.46 14.40
CA PRO A 375 35.47 18.12 14.22
C PRO A 375 34.42 17.67 15.24
N VAL A 376 34.39 16.39 15.62
CA VAL A 376 33.39 15.92 16.60
C VAL A 376 33.67 16.46 18.00
N MET A 377 34.93 16.63 18.41
CA MET A 377 35.28 17.28 19.69
C MET A 377 34.81 18.73 19.75
N ILE A 378 34.96 19.48 18.65
CA ILE A 378 34.44 20.85 18.55
C ILE A 378 32.93 20.85 18.74
N ILE A 379 32.21 19.96 18.05
CA ILE A 379 30.76 19.83 18.17
C ILE A 379 30.36 19.41 19.60
N ALA A 380 31.04 18.41 20.18
CA ALA A 380 30.78 17.94 21.53
C ALA A 380 30.91 19.06 22.58
N ALA A 381 31.95 19.89 22.45
CA ALA A 381 32.13 21.07 23.30
C ALA A 381 30.99 22.09 23.08
N ALA A 382 30.53 22.27 21.84
CA ALA A 382 29.41 23.16 21.51
C ALA A 382 28.09 22.71 22.14
N LEU A 383 27.83 21.40 22.14
CA LEU A 383 26.64 20.80 22.72
C LEU A 383 26.65 20.82 24.25
N SER A 384 27.81 21.06 24.87
CA SER A 384 27.97 21.12 26.33
C SER A 384 27.78 22.53 26.90
N ILE A 385 27.66 23.54 26.04
CA ILE A 385 27.42 24.94 26.43
C ILE A 385 26.06 25.44 25.94
N GLN A 386 25.66 26.61 26.43
CA GLN A 386 24.55 27.33 25.81
C GLN A 386 24.91 27.74 24.37
N ASP A 387 23.96 27.64 23.44
CA ASP A 387 24.16 28.00 22.02
C ASP A 387 24.87 29.37 21.89
N PRO A 388 26.02 29.43 21.19
CA PRO A 388 26.82 30.65 21.08
C PRO A 388 26.11 31.77 20.31
N ARG A 389 25.10 31.44 19.49
CA ARG A 389 24.29 32.41 18.75
C ARG A 389 23.36 33.16 19.71
N ILE A 390 23.24 34.46 19.50
CA ILE A 390 22.33 35.33 20.24
C ILE A 390 21.29 35.84 19.26
N ARG A 391 20.02 35.81 19.67
CA ARG A 391 18.89 36.33 18.90
C ARG A 391 18.10 37.30 19.79
N PRO A 392 18.53 38.56 19.91
CA PRO A 392 17.90 39.55 20.79
C PRO A 392 16.48 39.88 20.31
N LEU A 393 15.57 40.16 21.26
CA LEU A 393 14.24 40.67 20.96
C LEU A 393 14.35 42.02 20.24
N GLY A 394 13.57 42.21 19.16
CA GLY A 394 13.59 43.42 18.34
C GLY A 394 14.74 43.52 17.33
N SER A 395 15.66 42.55 17.29
CA SER A 395 16.76 42.47 16.31
C SER A 395 16.87 41.09 15.66
N GLU A 396 15.79 40.31 15.67
CA GLU A 396 15.77 38.93 15.18
C GLU A 396 16.15 38.83 13.70
N GLY A 397 15.62 39.73 12.86
CA GLY A 397 15.92 39.74 11.42
C GLY A 397 17.39 40.03 11.09
N SER A 398 18.03 40.93 11.85
CA SER A 398 19.46 41.22 11.71
C SER A 398 20.33 40.06 12.18
N ALA A 399 19.96 39.42 13.30
CA ALA A 399 20.63 38.23 13.79
C ALA A 399 20.53 37.07 12.78
N ASP A 400 19.34 36.81 12.23
CA ASP A 400 19.12 35.76 11.22
C ASP A 400 19.94 36.01 9.95
N THR A 401 20.06 37.28 9.53
CA THR A 401 20.88 37.67 8.38
C THR A 401 22.36 37.45 8.65
N ALA A 402 22.86 37.85 9.83
CA ALA A 402 24.24 37.62 10.21
C ALA A 402 24.56 36.12 10.37
N HIS A 403 23.67 35.33 10.95
CA HIS A 403 23.90 33.90 11.14
C HIS A 403 23.86 33.12 9.82
N ARG A 404 23.16 33.62 8.80
CA ARG A 404 23.06 32.98 7.48
C ARG A 404 24.41 32.69 6.84
N GLN A 405 25.43 33.49 7.11
CA GLN A 405 26.79 33.28 6.58
C GLN A 405 27.45 31.99 7.10
N PHE A 406 26.99 31.45 8.23
CA PHE A 406 27.53 30.23 8.84
C PHE A 406 26.71 28.98 8.51
N VAL A 407 25.48 29.16 8.02
CA VAL A 407 24.50 28.08 7.83
C VAL A 407 24.99 27.10 6.79
N GLU A 408 25.07 25.84 7.19
CA GLU A 408 25.24 24.70 6.29
C GLU A 408 23.85 24.10 5.96
N PRO A 409 23.42 24.13 4.68
CA PRO A 409 22.08 23.67 4.28
C PRO A 409 21.78 22.21 4.57
N SER A 410 22.78 21.38 4.84
CA SER A 410 22.63 19.95 5.14
C SER A 410 22.62 19.63 6.64
N SER A 411 23.12 20.52 7.52
CA SER A 411 23.33 20.19 8.94
C SER A 411 23.55 21.40 9.86
N ASP A 412 22.80 21.48 10.96
CA ASP A 412 23.08 22.44 12.04
C ASP A 412 24.38 22.11 12.79
N PHE A 413 24.81 20.84 12.83
CA PHE A 413 26.07 20.45 13.46
C PHE A 413 27.28 21.00 12.69
N ILE A 414 27.22 20.96 11.36
CA ILE A 414 28.26 21.57 10.51
C ILE A 414 28.18 23.10 10.56
N THR A 415 26.99 23.67 10.76
CA THR A 415 26.84 25.12 11.03
C THR A 415 27.65 25.53 12.27
N LEU A 416 27.65 24.74 13.34
CA LEU A 416 28.50 24.99 14.51
C LEU A 416 29.99 24.92 14.16
N LEU A 417 30.43 23.93 13.36
CA LEU A 417 31.81 23.87 12.88
C LEU A 417 32.21 25.11 12.06
N ASN A 418 31.30 25.62 11.23
CA ASN A 418 31.54 26.83 10.45
C ASN A 418 31.73 28.05 11.38
N ILE A 419 30.86 28.23 12.37
CA ILE A 419 31.01 29.30 13.38
C ILE A 419 32.38 29.22 14.04
N TRP A 420 32.80 28.02 14.47
CA TRP A 420 34.12 27.80 15.08
C TRP A 420 35.26 28.18 14.13
N ARG A 421 35.23 27.68 12.89
CA ARG A 421 36.26 27.96 11.87
C ARG A 421 36.37 29.46 11.60
N HIS A 422 35.25 30.15 11.39
CA HIS A 422 35.23 31.60 11.16
C HIS A 422 35.75 32.38 12.37
N TYR A 423 35.31 32.03 13.57
CA TYR A 423 35.78 32.67 14.80
C TYR A 423 37.30 32.54 14.98
N HIS A 424 37.86 31.34 14.82
CA HIS A 424 39.30 31.12 14.97
C HIS A 424 40.12 31.74 13.84
N HIS A 425 39.59 31.79 12.61
CA HIS A 425 40.23 32.50 11.51
C HIS A 425 40.39 34.00 11.82
N VAL A 426 39.33 34.64 12.32
CA VAL A 426 39.38 36.04 12.75
C VAL A 426 40.27 36.21 13.99
N ALA A 427 40.16 35.32 14.98
CA ALA A 427 40.94 35.40 16.22
C ALA A 427 42.47 35.34 15.98
N ARG A 428 42.92 34.67 14.92
CA ARG A 428 44.34 34.63 14.51
C ARG A 428 44.84 35.94 13.91
N THR A 429 43.94 36.76 13.35
CA THR A 429 44.30 37.96 12.59
C THR A 429 44.03 39.26 13.35
N VAL A 430 43.20 39.23 14.40
CA VAL A 430 42.80 40.44 15.14
C VAL A 430 43.08 40.35 16.64
N ASN A 431 43.27 41.50 17.28
CA ASN A 431 43.41 41.58 18.73
C ASN A 431 42.08 41.31 19.47
N ARG A 432 42.13 41.03 20.78
CA ARG A 432 40.96 40.69 21.62
C ARG A 432 39.81 41.69 21.54
N SER A 433 40.11 42.99 21.43
CA SER A 433 39.09 44.05 21.34
C SER A 433 38.32 44.00 20.02
N ARG A 434 39.03 43.82 18.91
CA ARG A 434 38.41 43.63 17.58
C ARG A 434 37.66 42.31 17.48
N LEU A 435 38.16 41.23 18.09
CA LEU A 435 37.45 39.95 18.14
C LEU A 435 36.12 40.05 18.89
N ARG A 436 36.09 40.79 20.00
CA ARG A 436 34.85 41.07 20.75
C ARG A 436 33.85 41.86 19.91
N LYS A 437 34.31 42.86 19.14
CA LYS A 437 33.46 43.59 18.19
C LYS A 437 32.93 42.70 17.08
N TYR A 438 33.76 41.81 16.52
CA TYR A 438 33.32 40.83 15.52
C TYR A 438 32.21 39.93 16.07
N CYS A 439 32.35 39.42 17.28
CA CYS A 439 31.31 38.61 17.93
C CYS A 439 30.01 39.41 18.07
N GLN A 440 30.09 40.67 18.52
CA GLN A 440 28.92 41.54 18.66
C GLN A 440 28.22 41.81 17.32
N GLN A 441 28.98 42.12 16.26
CA GLN A 441 28.45 42.39 14.92
C GLN A 441 27.76 41.17 14.29
N ASN A 442 28.24 39.96 14.60
CA ASN A 442 27.70 38.70 14.09
C ASN A 442 26.72 38.02 15.07
N PHE A 443 26.27 38.74 16.10
CA PHE A 443 25.35 38.22 17.12
C PHE A 443 25.83 36.90 17.74
N LEU A 444 27.13 36.80 18.03
CA LEU A 444 27.75 35.70 18.76
C LEU A 444 28.13 36.17 20.18
N GLY A 445 27.83 35.35 21.18
CA GLY A 445 28.19 35.64 22.56
C GLY A 445 29.69 35.43 22.81
N TYR A 446 30.45 36.51 22.98
CA TYR A 446 31.91 36.42 23.21
C TYR A 446 32.27 35.51 24.39
N GLN A 447 31.49 35.56 25.48
CA GLN A 447 31.71 34.71 26.67
C GLN A 447 31.41 33.23 26.36
N ARG A 448 30.35 32.94 25.62
CA ARG A 448 30.00 31.56 25.20
C ARG A 448 31.03 30.98 24.23
N MET A 449 31.54 31.81 23.31
CA MET A 449 32.63 31.39 22.41
C MET A 449 33.90 31.04 23.20
N ARG A 450 34.19 31.80 24.26
CA ARG A 450 35.29 31.51 25.16
C ARG A 450 35.07 30.22 25.95
N GLU A 451 33.90 30.05 26.53
CA GLU A 451 33.51 28.84 27.24
C GLU A 451 33.59 27.61 26.33
N TRP A 452 33.17 27.74 25.06
CA TRP A 452 33.33 26.70 24.05
C TRP A 452 34.81 26.31 23.87
N CYS A 453 35.70 27.29 23.75
CA CYS A 453 37.14 27.04 23.66
C CYS A 453 37.68 26.35 24.90
N ASP A 454 37.30 26.83 26.09
CA ASP A 454 37.74 26.32 27.38
C ASP A 454 37.30 24.84 27.54
N ILE A 455 36.06 24.47 27.16
CA ILE A 455 35.60 23.07 27.16
C ILE A 455 36.32 22.22 26.11
N TYR A 456 36.52 22.73 24.90
CA TYR A 456 37.25 21.99 23.86
C TYR A 456 38.68 21.64 24.32
N GLU A 457 39.40 22.61 24.89
CA GLU A 457 40.75 22.41 25.46
C GLU A 457 40.73 21.39 26.61
N GLN A 458 39.69 21.42 27.46
CA GLN A 458 39.50 20.42 28.51
C GLN A 458 39.30 19.00 27.96
N ILE A 459 38.51 18.84 26.89
CA ILE A 459 38.33 17.54 26.23
C ILE A 459 39.67 17.06 25.65
N CYS A 460 40.42 17.93 24.97
CA CYS A 460 41.76 17.59 24.44
C CYS A 460 42.68 17.06 25.54
N HIS A 461 42.84 17.82 26.62
CA HIS A 461 43.71 17.44 27.73
C HIS A 461 43.30 16.11 28.36
N THR A 462 41.99 15.91 28.58
CA THR A 462 41.48 14.66 29.17
C THR A 462 41.73 13.46 28.26
N LEU A 463 41.61 13.63 26.93
CA LEU A 463 41.86 12.55 25.97
C LEU A 463 43.36 12.20 25.87
N GLU A 464 44.24 13.21 25.89
CA GLU A 464 45.70 13.04 25.91
C GLU A 464 46.17 12.27 27.15
N GLU A 465 45.58 12.54 28.32
CA GLU A 465 45.90 11.83 29.58
C GLU A 465 45.42 10.37 29.60
N ASN A 466 44.37 10.02 28.83
CA ASN A 466 43.72 8.72 28.86
C ASN A 466 44.15 7.74 27.74
N GLY A 467 45.05 8.12 26.81
CA GLY A 467 45.66 7.22 25.81
C GLY A 467 46.01 7.87 24.45
N ASN A 468 46.31 7.05 23.44
CA ASN A 468 46.67 7.45 22.05
C ASN A 468 45.48 8.03 21.25
N PHE A 469 44.84 9.09 21.73
CA PHE A 469 43.90 9.88 20.94
C PHE A 469 44.68 10.95 20.17
N VAL A 470 45.02 10.67 18.91
CA VAL A 470 45.71 11.64 18.05
C VAL A 470 44.68 12.59 17.45
N VAL A 471 44.71 13.85 17.87
CA VAL A 471 43.83 14.90 17.35
C VAL A 471 44.51 15.59 16.18
N GLU A 472 44.25 15.10 14.97
CA GLU A 472 44.71 15.76 13.74
C GLU A 472 43.64 16.70 13.19
N PRO A 473 44.00 17.93 12.76
CA PRO A 473 43.08 18.80 12.05
C PRO A 473 42.66 18.17 10.72
N CYS A 474 41.42 17.70 10.64
CA CYS A 474 40.82 17.22 9.42
C CYS A 474 39.51 17.97 9.13
N PRO A 475 39.18 18.27 7.85
CA PRO A 475 37.86 18.77 7.49
C PRO A 475 36.75 17.84 7.97
N GLY A 476 37.03 16.52 7.91
CA GLY A 476 36.14 15.42 8.23
C GLY A 476 35.06 15.23 7.16
N ASP A 477 34.80 13.99 6.78
CA ASP A 477 33.63 13.67 5.96
C ASP A 477 32.35 13.94 6.77
N HIS A 478 31.36 14.61 6.17
CA HIS A 478 30.11 14.97 6.84
C HIS A 478 29.36 13.72 7.30
N ASP A 479 29.34 12.67 6.50
CA ASP A 479 28.66 11.41 6.85
C ASP A 479 29.37 10.73 8.03
N ALA A 480 30.70 10.68 8.02
CA ALA A 480 31.47 10.15 9.16
C ALA A 480 31.25 10.96 10.46
N ILE A 481 31.17 12.30 10.37
CA ILE A 481 30.84 13.17 11.51
C ILE A 481 29.44 12.85 12.02
N HIS A 482 28.44 12.78 11.13
CA HIS A 482 27.05 12.50 11.52
C HIS A 482 26.89 11.10 12.09
N GLN A 483 27.53 10.09 11.51
CA GLN A 483 27.52 8.73 12.06
C GLN A 483 28.15 8.67 13.44
N SER A 484 29.23 9.44 13.70
CA SER A 484 29.85 9.52 15.03
C SER A 484 28.88 10.14 16.05
N ILE A 485 28.26 11.26 15.70
CA ILE A 485 27.25 11.95 16.53
C ILE A 485 26.07 11.02 16.81
N LEU A 486 25.58 10.32 15.79
CA LEU A 486 24.40 9.45 15.86
C LEU A 486 24.55 8.32 16.88
N THR A 487 25.78 7.86 17.17
CA THR A 487 26.00 6.86 18.24
C THR A 487 25.68 7.37 19.64
N GLY A 488 25.81 8.69 19.87
CA GLY A 488 25.47 9.34 21.14
C GLY A 488 23.99 9.72 21.24
N ILE A 489 23.35 10.02 20.10
CA ILE A 489 21.97 10.51 20.05
C ILE A 489 21.03 9.56 19.29
N VAL A 490 21.27 8.25 19.34
CA VAL A 490 20.47 7.23 18.62
C VAL A 490 18.97 7.29 18.95
N ARG A 491 18.62 7.77 20.15
CA ARG A 491 17.23 8.01 20.57
C ARG A 491 16.60 9.24 19.92
N ASN A 492 17.39 10.23 19.54
CA ASN A 492 16.90 11.52 19.07
C ASN A 492 16.78 11.53 17.54
N ILE A 493 16.17 10.48 17.00
CA ILE A 493 15.92 10.29 15.57
C ILE A 493 14.46 10.55 15.24
N GLY A 494 14.17 10.95 14.01
CA GLY A 494 12.82 11.22 13.54
C GLY A 494 12.61 10.78 12.10
N PHE A 495 11.44 10.20 11.82
CA PHE A 495 10.93 9.88 10.49
C PHE A 495 9.84 10.87 10.08
N ARG A 496 9.96 11.47 8.90
CA ARG A 496 9.09 12.56 8.46
C ARG A 496 7.63 12.09 8.32
N LYS A 497 6.70 12.81 8.96
CA LYS A 497 5.25 12.66 8.74
C LYS A 497 4.75 13.72 7.76
N GLU A 498 4.87 14.99 8.12
CA GLU A 498 4.35 16.10 7.32
C GLU A 498 5.22 17.36 7.50
N LYS A 499 5.68 18.00 6.42
CA LYS A 499 6.50 19.24 6.46
C LYS A 499 7.64 19.15 7.50
N ASN A 500 7.53 19.89 8.61
CA ASN A 500 8.51 19.94 9.71
C ASN A 500 8.14 19.04 10.90
N LEU A 501 7.08 18.23 10.80
CA LEU A 501 6.59 17.29 11.80
C LEU A 501 7.11 15.88 11.50
N TYR A 502 7.72 15.28 12.52
CA TYR A 502 8.38 13.97 12.47
C TYR A 502 7.81 13.05 13.55
N GLN A 503 7.73 11.77 13.23
CA GLN A 503 7.60 10.70 14.21
C GLN A 503 8.97 10.41 14.81
N GLY A 504 9.18 10.81 16.05
CA GLY A 504 10.35 10.47 16.84
C GLY A 504 10.31 9.04 17.39
N ALA A 505 11.44 8.61 17.93
CA ALA A 505 11.54 7.35 18.66
C ALA A 505 10.47 7.22 19.75
N PHE A 506 9.98 5.99 19.98
CA PHE A 506 8.93 5.66 20.94
C PHE A 506 7.57 6.33 20.65
N GLY A 507 7.30 6.65 19.38
CA GLY A 507 5.99 7.14 18.92
C GLY A 507 5.70 8.61 19.22
N LYS A 508 6.72 9.40 19.59
CA LYS A 508 6.55 10.83 19.87
C LYS A 508 6.38 11.62 18.59
N GLU A 509 5.66 12.73 18.65
CA GLU A 509 5.64 13.71 17.57
C GLU A 509 6.58 14.87 17.89
N VAL A 510 7.46 15.19 16.95
CA VAL A 510 8.53 16.17 17.13
C VAL A 510 8.52 17.14 15.96
N MET A 511 8.59 18.43 16.25
CA MET A 511 8.69 19.47 15.24
C MET A 511 10.12 20.00 15.14
N VAL A 512 10.64 20.20 13.93
CA VAL A 512 11.93 20.90 13.75
C VAL A 512 11.81 22.33 14.27
N PHE A 513 12.75 22.76 15.11
CA PHE A 513 12.73 24.11 15.68
C PHE A 513 12.81 25.18 14.57
N PRO A 514 11.94 26.21 14.57
CA PRO A 514 11.91 27.24 13.51
C PRO A 514 13.23 28.00 13.30
N GLY A 515 14.05 28.15 14.34
CA GLY A 515 15.36 28.78 14.23
C GLY A 515 16.47 27.88 13.70
N SER A 516 16.18 26.64 13.31
CA SER A 516 17.15 25.74 12.68
C SER A 516 17.39 26.12 11.22
N GLY A 517 18.62 25.96 10.74
CA GLY A 517 18.94 26.12 9.31
C GLY A 517 18.27 25.05 8.43
N GLN A 518 17.77 23.97 9.04
CA GLN A 518 17.08 22.87 8.39
C GLN A 518 15.55 23.02 8.36
N PHE A 519 14.98 24.08 8.94
CA PHE A 519 13.54 24.29 8.92
C PHE A 519 13.04 24.42 7.46
N ASN A 520 12.05 23.62 7.08
CA ASN A 520 11.56 23.40 5.70
C ASN A 520 12.54 22.72 4.72
N LYS A 521 13.73 22.29 5.17
CA LYS A 521 14.78 21.71 4.31
C LYS A 521 15.24 20.31 4.71
N THR A 522 14.83 19.82 5.88
CA THR A 522 15.13 18.45 6.37
C THR A 522 14.63 17.35 5.43
N GLY A 523 15.43 16.28 5.27
CA GLY A 523 15.10 15.07 4.52
C GLY A 523 14.09 14.15 5.21
N GLN A 524 13.96 12.91 4.75
CA GLN A 524 12.98 11.96 5.29
C GLN A 524 13.33 11.48 6.72
N TRP A 525 14.61 11.38 7.01
CA TRP A 525 15.13 11.02 8.32
C TRP A 525 15.98 12.14 8.88
N LEU A 526 15.83 12.42 10.17
CA LEU A 526 16.68 13.37 10.88
C LEU A 526 17.23 12.77 12.16
N MET A 527 18.33 13.37 12.62
CA MET A 527 18.80 13.30 14.00
C MET A 527 18.75 14.70 14.62
N ALA A 528 18.60 14.76 15.94
CA ALA A 528 18.59 16.00 16.73
C ALA A 528 19.52 15.90 17.92
N ALA A 529 20.29 16.94 18.22
CA ALA A 529 21.11 16.94 19.44
C ALA A 529 20.23 16.86 20.69
N GLU A 530 19.12 17.61 20.68
CA GLU A 530 18.19 17.68 21.82
C GLU A 530 16.72 17.67 21.37
N MET A 531 15.89 17.07 22.21
CA MET A 531 14.42 17.12 22.12
C MET A 531 13.87 17.84 23.36
N VAL A 532 13.43 19.09 23.19
CA VAL A 532 13.00 19.96 24.29
C VAL A 532 11.53 20.30 24.13
N GLU A 533 10.75 20.13 25.20
CA GLU A 533 9.32 20.46 25.22
C GLU A 533 9.12 21.86 25.81
N THR A 534 8.56 22.76 24.99
CA THR A 534 8.12 24.09 25.41
C THR A 534 6.60 24.22 25.26
N THR A 535 6.13 24.75 24.14
CA THR A 535 4.71 24.68 23.72
C THR A 535 4.38 23.37 23.03
N ARG A 536 5.37 22.82 22.31
CA ARG A 536 5.37 21.52 21.65
C ARG A 536 6.75 20.90 21.82
N LEU A 537 6.89 19.63 21.45
CA LEU A 537 8.19 18.97 21.45
C LEU A 537 8.99 19.40 20.21
N TYR A 538 10.10 20.12 20.44
CA TYR A 538 10.96 20.62 19.38
C TYR A 538 12.29 19.85 19.30
N ALA A 539 12.68 19.48 18.08
CA ALA A 539 14.02 19.03 17.76
C ALA A 539 14.94 20.23 17.51
N ARG A 540 16.04 20.32 18.26
CA ARG A 540 17.02 21.40 18.17
C ARG A 540 18.37 20.85 17.73
N THR A 541 19.08 21.64 16.91
CA THR A 541 20.33 21.26 16.26
C THR A 541 20.17 19.94 15.50
N VAL A 542 19.66 20.04 14.27
CA VAL A 542 19.24 18.89 13.48
C VAL A 542 20.12 18.67 12.25
N ALA A 543 20.17 17.43 11.77
CA ALA A 543 20.75 17.06 10.49
C ALA A 543 19.97 15.92 9.84
N THR A 544 20.01 15.88 8.50
CA THR A 544 19.45 14.77 7.73
C THR A 544 20.37 13.55 7.82
N ILE A 545 19.81 12.35 7.96
CA ILE A 545 20.59 11.09 8.08
C ILE A 545 20.11 10.03 7.09
N ASN A 546 20.95 9.03 6.82
CA ASN A 546 20.56 7.84 6.06
C ASN A 546 20.13 6.71 7.02
N PRO A 547 18.96 6.07 6.81
CA PRO A 547 18.49 4.97 7.67
C PRO A 547 19.43 3.75 7.70
N GLN A 548 20.24 3.51 6.67
CA GLN A 548 21.21 2.42 6.66
C GLN A 548 22.29 2.56 7.74
N TRP A 549 22.59 3.79 8.16
CA TRP A 549 23.53 4.05 9.25
C TRP A 549 22.95 3.57 10.58
N LEU A 550 21.64 3.77 10.79
CA LEU A 550 20.93 3.38 12.02
C LEU A 550 20.95 1.87 12.20
N GLU A 551 20.70 1.10 11.14
CA GLU A 551 20.72 -0.36 11.21
C GLU A 551 22.09 -0.90 11.66
N ARG A 552 23.18 -0.30 11.17
CA ARG A 552 24.55 -0.70 11.55
C ARG A 552 24.94 -0.22 12.94
N ILE A 553 24.71 1.05 13.26
CA ILE A 553 25.08 1.67 14.53
C ILE A 553 24.29 1.06 15.69
N ALA A 554 23.00 0.78 15.47
CA ALA A 554 22.08 0.31 16.47
C ALA A 554 21.71 -1.17 16.28
N ALA A 555 22.59 -1.98 15.67
CA ALA A 555 22.30 -3.37 15.32
C ALA A 555 21.78 -4.19 16.53
N GLY A 556 22.39 -4.03 17.70
CA GLY A 556 21.95 -4.69 18.95
C GLY A 556 20.65 -4.14 19.57
N LEU A 557 20.10 -3.05 19.03
CA LEU A 557 18.86 -2.41 19.47
C LEU A 557 17.72 -2.56 18.46
N CYS A 558 18.02 -3.02 17.25
CA CYS A 558 17.03 -3.24 16.20
C CYS A 558 16.22 -4.50 16.49
N HIS A 559 14.93 -4.46 16.16
CA HIS A 559 14.04 -5.60 16.20
C HIS A 559 13.62 -5.96 14.79
N SER A 560 14.05 -7.14 14.32
CA SER A 560 13.62 -7.73 13.07
C SER A 560 12.36 -8.56 13.29
N SER A 561 11.37 -8.34 12.44
CA SER A 561 10.18 -9.19 12.30
C SER A 561 10.11 -9.71 10.88
N TYR A 562 9.69 -10.95 10.70
CA TYR A 562 9.62 -11.62 9.40
C TYR A 562 8.16 -11.94 9.07
N SER A 563 7.78 -11.78 7.81
CA SER A 563 6.44 -12.06 7.30
C SER A 563 6.51 -12.65 5.90
N ASP A 564 5.40 -13.24 5.45
CA ASP A 564 5.27 -13.74 4.07
C ASP A 564 6.37 -14.75 3.72
N ALA A 565 6.55 -15.75 4.59
CA ALA A 565 7.48 -16.85 4.33
C ALA A 565 6.91 -17.74 3.24
N HIS A 566 7.59 -17.84 2.10
CA HIS A 566 7.15 -18.62 0.95
C HIS A 566 8.33 -19.22 0.18
N TRP A 567 8.02 -20.23 -0.62
CA TRP A 567 8.99 -20.87 -1.51
C TRP A 567 9.27 -20.01 -2.75
N GLU A 568 10.55 -19.80 -3.10
CA GLU A 568 10.92 -19.14 -4.36
C GLU A 568 11.68 -20.12 -5.28
N LYS A 569 10.96 -20.74 -6.22
CA LYS A 569 11.46 -21.76 -7.17
C LYS A 569 12.80 -21.39 -7.83
N LYS A 570 12.96 -20.13 -8.27
CA LYS A 570 14.21 -19.65 -8.94
C LYS A 570 15.43 -19.63 -8.02
N ARG A 571 15.24 -19.34 -6.73
CA ARG A 571 16.33 -19.33 -5.74
C ARG A 571 16.55 -20.68 -5.08
N GLY A 572 15.53 -21.55 -5.13
CA GLY A 572 15.58 -22.87 -4.50
C GLY A 572 15.67 -22.80 -2.98
N GLN A 573 15.09 -21.77 -2.36
CA GLN A 573 15.10 -21.55 -0.91
C GLN A 573 13.78 -20.89 -0.46
N VAL A 574 13.44 -21.04 0.82
CA VAL A 574 12.34 -20.29 1.44
C VAL A 574 12.80 -18.87 1.75
N VAL A 575 12.03 -17.89 1.25
CA VAL A 575 12.28 -16.47 1.43
C VAL A 575 11.20 -15.85 2.30
N ALA A 576 11.58 -14.85 3.09
CA ALA A 576 10.64 -14.05 3.87
C ALA A 576 10.95 -12.57 3.70
N LEU A 577 9.95 -11.74 3.96
CA LEU A 577 10.09 -10.29 4.02
C LEU A 577 10.47 -9.87 5.44
N GLU A 578 11.67 -9.33 5.59
CA GLU A 578 12.16 -8.75 6.83
C GLU A 578 11.74 -7.29 6.96
N LYS A 579 11.18 -6.97 8.12
CA LYS A 579 10.93 -5.61 8.58
C LYS A 579 11.81 -5.35 9.81
N VAL A 580 12.71 -4.39 9.69
CA VAL A 580 13.60 -3.97 10.79
C VAL A 580 13.05 -2.70 11.41
N THR A 581 12.88 -2.70 12.73
CA THR A 581 12.40 -1.54 13.49
C THR A 581 13.40 -1.12 14.56
N LEU A 582 13.52 0.19 14.80
CA LEU A 582 14.31 0.77 15.88
C LEU A 582 13.44 1.75 16.66
N PHE A 583 13.23 1.48 17.94
CA PHE A 583 12.35 2.27 18.83
C PHE A 583 10.95 2.55 18.24
N GLY A 584 10.39 1.59 17.50
CA GLY A 584 9.08 1.71 16.85
C GLY A 584 9.10 2.43 15.49
N LEU A 585 10.26 2.89 15.02
CA LEU A 585 10.43 3.46 13.67
C LEU A 585 10.89 2.37 12.69
N PRO A 586 10.25 2.22 11.52
CA PRO A 586 10.64 1.21 10.53
C PRO A 586 11.88 1.66 9.74
N LEU A 587 13.01 0.99 9.94
CA LEU A 587 14.26 1.24 9.20
C LEU A 587 14.24 0.56 7.82
N VAL A 588 13.77 -0.69 7.79
CA VAL A 588 13.67 -1.52 6.59
C VAL A 588 12.25 -2.05 6.51
N GLN A 589 11.62 -1.95 5.34
CA GLN A 589 10.26 -2.42 5.09
C GLN A 589 10.29 -3.42 3.93
N GLY A 590 10.41 -4.71 4.23
CA GLY A 590 10.27 -5.78 3.23
C GLY A 590 11.56 -6.18 2.53
N ARG A 591 12.71 -6.20 3.24
CA ARG A 591 13.95 -6.77 2.67
C ARG A 591 13.79 -8.28 2.55
N ARG A 592 13.98 -8.82 1.36
CA ARG A 592 13.98 -10.27 1.14
C ARG A 592 15.19 -10.91 1.82
N VAL A 593 14.95 -11.89 2.67
CA VAL A 593 15.99 -12.65 3.38
C VAL A 593 15.76 -14.15 3.24
N ASN A 594 16.83 -14.94 3.38
CA ASN A 594 16.73 -16.39 3.46
C ASN A 594 16.10 -16.73 4.83
N TYR A 595 14.92 -17.36 4.80
CA TYR A 595 14.16 -17.67 6.01
C TYR A 595 14.69 -18.93 6.73
N GLY A 596 15.40 -19.80 6.02
CA GLY A 596 15.95 -21.05 6.56
C GLY A 596 16.77 -20.86 7.84
N PRO A 597 17.81 -20.00 7.86
CA PRO A 597 18.60 -19.74 9.07
C PRO A 597 17.84 -19.04 10.21
N ILE A 598 16.71 -18.41 9.91
CA ILE A 598 15.93 -17.60 10.88
C ILE A 598 14.94 -18.50 11.62
N ASN A 599 14.14 -19.28 10.88
CA ASN A 599 13.22 -20.26 11.43
C ASN A 599 13.30 -21.58 10.62
N PRO A 600 14.27 -22.47 10.95
CA PRO A 600 14.49 -23.70 10.21
C PRO A 600 13.27 -24.62 10.15
N LYS A 601 12.46 -24.66 11.22
CA LYS A 601 11.31 -25.57 11.33
C LYS A 601 10.19 -25.19 10.36
N GLU A 602 9.80 -23.92 10.37
CA GLU A 602 8.75 -23.43 9.48
C GLU A 602 9.23 -23.40 8.02
N ALA A 603 10.48 -22.98 7.77
CA ALA A 603 11.08 -23.03 6.45
C ALA A 603 11.11 -24.47 5.89
N ARG A 604 11.40 -25.46 6.73
CA ARG A 604 11.34 -26.88 6.34
C ARG A 604 9.93 -27.30 5.92
N GLN A 605 8.90 -26.94 6.68
CA GLN A 605 7.52 -27.29 6.33
C GLN A 605 7.11 -26.70 4.98
N ILE A 606 7.41 -25.42 4.76
CA ILE A 606 7.16 -24.74 3.47
C ILE A 606 7.95 -25.40 2.34
N PHE A 607 9.20 -25.76 2.59
CA PHE A 607 10.04 -26.46 1.62
C PHE A 607 9.46 -27.83 1.24
N ILE A 608 9.06 -28.65 2.22
CA ILE A 608 8.49 -29.97 1.95
C ILE A 608 7.19 -29.83 1.15
N GLN A 609 6.28 -28.95 1.59
CA GLN A 609 5.00 -28.74 0.94
C GLN A 609 5.18 -28.24 -0.51
N SER A 610 5.81 -27.09 -0.70
CA SER A 610 5.86 -26.47 -2.03
C SER A 610 6.94 -27.08 -2.95
N ALA A 611 8.12 -27.41 -2.41
CA ALA A 611 9.19 -27.93 -3.25
C ALA A 611 9.01 -29.44 -3.54
N LEU A 612 8.66 -30.26 -2.54
CA LEU A 612 8.66 -31.73 -2.70
C LEU A 612 7.27 -32.32 -2.97
N VAL A 613 6.21 -31.83 -2.34
CA VAL A 613 4.85 -32.34 -2.57
C VAL A 613 4.27 -31.71 -3.84
N GLU A 614 4.25 -30.38 -3.94
CA GLU A 614 3.76 -29.66 -5.13
C GLU A 614 4.73 -29.70 -6.32
N GLY A 615 5.99 -30.08 -6.08
CA GLY A 615 6.99 -30.25 -7.14
C GLY A 615 7.57 -28.95 -7.70
N GLU A 616 7.50 -27.84 -6.96
CA GLU A 616 7.97 -26.53 -7.44
C GLU A 616 9.51 -26.38 -7.43
N VAL A 617 10.26 -27.39 -7.85
CA VAL A 617 11.72 -27.32 -7.94
C VAL A 617 12.18 -27.00 -9.36
N SER A 618 13.25 -26.22 -9.49
CA SER A 618 13.83 -25.89 -10.80
C SER A 618 14.78 -26.97 -11.34
N ARG A 619 15.16 -27.93 -10.49
CA ARG A 619 16.13 -28.99 -10.79
C ARG A 619 15.39 -30.32 -10.75
N ASP A 620 15.62 -31.15 -11.75
CA ASP A 620 15.09 -32.50 -11.79
C ASP A 620 15.86 -33.39 -10.81
N PHE A 621 15.12 -34.14 -10.00
CA PHE A 621 15.64 -35.13 -9.08
C PHE A 621 14.98 -36.47 -9.37
N ASP A 622 15.79 -37.50 -9.61
CA ASP A 622 15.30 -38.84 -10.02
C ASP A 622 14.22 -39.41 -9.09
N PHE A 623 14.36 -39.24 -7.76
CA PHE A 623 13.36 -39.70 -6.80
C PHE A 623 12.04 -38.93 -6.92
N LEU A 624 12.11 -37.61 -7.14
CA LEU A 624 10.94 -36.75 -7.20
C LEU A 624 10.15 -37.00 -8.48
N SER A 625 10.86 -37.15 -9.61
CA SER A 625 10.23 -37.51 -10.89
C SER A 625 9.49 -38.84 -10.80
N ARG A 626 10.11 -39.88 -10.22
CA ARG A 626 9.46 -41.18 -10.00
C ARG A 626 8.27 -41.10 -9.05
N ASN A 627 8.37 -40.33 -7.98
CA ASN A 627 7.25 -40.15 -7.06
C ASN A 627 6.08 -39.44 -7.74
N GLN A 628 6.35 -38.42 -8.56
CA GLN A 628 5.33 -37.70 -9.31
C GLN A 628 4.68 -38.58 -10.39
N GLU A 629 5.45 -39.41 -11.09
CA GLU A 629 4.93 -40.41 -12.02
C GLU A 629 4.00 -41.40 -11.30
N LEU A 630 4.42 -41.94 -10.16
CA LEU A 630 3.62 -42.88 -9.37
C LEU A 630 2.32 -42.24 -8.82
N ILE A 631 2.41 -41.00 -8.31
CA ILE A 631 1.23 -40.25 -7.86
C ILE A 631 0.28 -40.02 -9.03
N ALA A 632 0.79 -39.66 -10.22
CA ALA A 632 -0.02 -39.44 -11.40
C ALA A 632 -0.71 -40.75 -11.88
N GLU A 633 0.00 -41.88 -11.88
CA GLU A 633 -0.59 -43.20 -12.18
C GLU A 633 -1.75 -43.53 -11.23
N LEU A 634 -1.56 -43.33 -9.93
CA LEU A 634 -2.59 -43.62 -8.93
C LEU A 634 -3.78 -42.64 -9.02
N GLN A 635 -3.52 -41.36 -9.28
CA GLN A 635 -4.58 -40.37 -9.53
C GLN A 635 -5.42 -40.74 -10.76
N GLU A 636 -4.80 -41.29 -11.80
CA GLU A 636 -5.53 -41.77 -12.99
C GLU A 636 -6.45 -42.94 -12.64
N ILE A 637 -5.99 -43.87 -11.79
CA ILE A 637 -6.81 -44.98 -11.29
C ILE A 637 -7.97 -44.47 -10.41
N GLU A 638 -7.73 -43.51 -9.52
CA GLU A 638 -8.79 -42.86 -8.73
C GLU A 638 -9.84 -42.18 -9.61
N ASP A 639 -9.37 -41.44 -10.63
CA ASP A 639 -10.21 -40.71 -11.57
C ASP A 639 -11.11 -41.69 -12.37
N ARG A 640 -10.56 -42.84 -12.80
CA ARG A 640 -11.28 -43.92 -13.50
C ARG A 640 -12.32 -44.60 -12.61
N MET A 641 -11.90 -45.07 -11.44
CA MET A 641 -12.72 -45.86 -10.52
C MET A 641 -13.66 -45.01 -9.65
N ARG A 642 -13.52 -43.68 -9.71
CA ARG A 642 -14.29 -42.70 -8.92
C ARG A 642 -14.28 -43.01 -7.42
N ARG A 643 -13.12 -43.44 -6.92
CA ARG A 643 -12.87 -43.76 -5.50
C ARG A 643 -11.55 -43.14 -5.08
N ARG A 644 -11.50 -42.59 -3.87
CA ARG A 644 -10.25 -42.06 -3.31
C ARG A 644 -9.45 -43.20 -2.69
N TYR A 645 -8.28 -43.45 -3.23
CA TYR A 645 -7.30 -44.44 -2.83
C TYR A 645 -6.01 -43.79 -2.31
N LEU A 646 -5.65 -42.60 -2.82
CA LEU A 646 -4.47 -41.83 -2.42
C LEU A 646 -4.64 -41.24 -1.01
N ILE A 647 -3.55 -41.34 -0.26
CA ILE A 647 -3.36 -40.59 0.98
C ILE A 647 -3.33 -39.08 0.71
N ASP A 648 -3.67 -38.27 1.71
CA ASP A 648 -3.74 -36.82 1.57
C ASP A 648 -2.36 -36.14 1.48
N ASP A 649 -2.33 -34.88 1.04
CA ASP A 649 -1.10 -34.07 0.96
C ASP A 649 -0.36 -33.98 2.29
N TYR A 650 -1.09 -34.09 3.41
CA TYR A 650 -0.50 -34.12 4.75
C TYR A 650 0.32 -35.39 4.98
N ALA A 651 -0.20 -36.55 4.56
CA ALA A 651 0.53 -37.81 4.61
C ALA A 651 1.75 -37.82 3.66
N LEU A 652 1.66 -37.21 2.47
CA LEU A 652 2.80 -37.01 1.57
C LEU A 652 3.89 -36.12 2.20
N ALA A 653 3.48 -35.01 2.82
CA ALA A 653 4.41 -34.14 3.53
C ALA A 653 5.07 -34.87 4.71
N ASN A 654 4.30 -35.67 5.46
CA ASN A 654 4.80 -36.47 6.58
C ASN A 654 5.76 -37.59 6.12
N PHE A 655 5.54 -38.19 4.94
CA PHE A 655 6.46 -39.16 4.34
C PHE A 655 7.86 -38.55 4.18
N TYR A 656 7.94 -37.35 3.62
CA TYR A 656 9.21 -36.62 3.45
C TYR A 656 9.78 -36.14 4.79
N ASP A 657 8.94 -35.62 5.70
CA ASP A 657 9.37 -35.07 6.98
C ASP A 657 10.05 -36.12 7.87
N GLN A 658 9.55 -37.36 7.88
CA GLN A 658 10.13 -38.47 8.65
C GLN A 658 11.48 -38.96 8.11
N ARG A 659 11.77 -38.75 6.82
CA ARG A 659 12.92 -39.33 6.11
C ARG A 659 14.03 -38.31 5.84
N LEU A 660 13.71 -37.02 5.84
CA LEU A 660 14.69 -35.93 5.71
C LEU A 660 15.28 -35.55 7.08
N PRO A 661 16.58 -35.24 7.19
CA PRO A 661 17.15 -34.70 8.43
C PRO A 661 16.60 -33.31 8.77
N ASP A 662 16.46 -32.95 10.05
CA ASP A 662 15.87 -31.69 10.55
C ASP A 662 16.42 -30.42 9.87
N LEU A 663 17.67 -30.44 9.41
CA LEU A 663 18.34 -29.28 8.83
C LEU A 663 18.21 -29.13 7.30
N VAL A 664 17.15 -29.68 6.73
CA VAL A 664 16.83 -29.56 5.29
C VAL A 664 15.61 -28.67 5.09
N TRP A 665 15.80 -27.51 4.45
CA TRP A 665 14.79 -26.46 4.22
C TRP A 665 15.00 -25.70 2.89
N ASP A 666 15.97 -26.13 2.07
CA ASP A 666 16.26 -25.55 0.76
C ASP A 666 16.89 -26.60 -0.17
N VAL A 667 17.00 -26.29 -1.46
CA VAL A 667 17.60 -27.21 -2.45
C VAL A 667 19.07 -27.49 -2.13
N ALA A 668 19.81 -26.51 -1.61
CA ALA A 668 21.23 -26.67 -1.30
C ALA A 668 21.49 -27.65 -0.13
N SER A 669 20.63 -27.65 0.88
CA SER A 669 20.63 -28.61 1.99
C SER A 669 20.15 -29.98 1.52
N LEU A 670 19.11 -30.06 0.67
CA LEU A 670 18.65 -31.32 0.08
C LEU A 670 19.75 -32.02 -0.73
N VAL A 671 20.40 -31.29 -1.64
CA VAL A 671 21.47 -31.83 -2.51
C VAL A 671 22.63 -32.42 -1.68
N ARG A 672 22.94 -31.83 -0.52
CA ARG A 672 24.00 -32.32 0.38
C ARG A 672 23.65 -33.66 1.03
N VAL A 673 22.37 -33.92 1.31
CA VAL A 673 21.93 -35.16 1.97
C VAL A 673 21.51 -36.24 0.98
N LEU A 674 21.16 -35.86 -0.26
CA LEU A 674 20.61 -36.74 -1.29
C LEU A 674 21.41 -38.04 -1.53
N PRO A 675 22.76 -38.06 -1.55
CA PRO A 675 23.51 -39.31 -1.71
C PRO A 675 23.25 -40.37 -0.62
N ARG A 676 22.77 -39.96 0.56
CA ARG A 676 22.48 -40.86 1.69
C ARG A 676 21.01 -41.22 1.80
N VAL A 677 20.11 -40.30 1.43
CA VAL A 677 18.66 -40.47 1.62
C VAL A 677 17.88 -40.66 0.31
N GLY A 678 18.48 -40.50 -0.86
CA GLY A 678 17.78 -40.50 -2.14
C GLY A 678 16.97 -41.77 -2.41
N ALA A 679 17.48 -42.94 -2.01
CA ALA A 679 16.77 -44.22 -2.17
C ALA A 679 15.54 -44.34 -1.25
N ILE A 680 15.61 -43.84 -0.01
CA ILE A 680 14.50 -43.91 0.95
C ILE A 680 13.41 -42.85 0.67
N LEU A 681 13.73 -41.83 -0.13
CA LEU A 681 12.78 -40.80 -0.56
C LEU A 681 11.94 -41.25 -1.77
N MET A 682 12.21 -42.41 -2.38
CA MET A 682 11.37 -42.98 -3.44
C MET A 682 10.14 -43.66 -2.80
N MET A 683 8.95 -43.24 -3.23
CA MET A 683 7.67 -43.79 -2.79
C MET A 683 7.38 -45.11 -3.49
N THR A 684 6.67 -45.99 -2.80
CA THR A 684 6.09 -47.23 -3.35
C THR A 684 4.56 -47.15 -3.36
N ARG A 685 3.88 -48.08 -4.03
CA ARG A 685 2.40 -48.11 -4.06
C ARG A 685 1.80 -48.24 -2.66
N ASP A 686 2.41 -49.07 -1.81
CA ASP A 686 1.99 -49.28 -0.42
C ASP A 686 2.13 -48.02 0.45
N ASP A 687 3.03 -47.10 0.08
CA ASP A 687 3.17 -45.81 0.78
C ASP A 687 2.03 -44.84 0.44
N LEU A 688 1.30 -45.09 -0.66
CA LEU A 688 0.34 -44.14 -1.25
C LEU A 688 -1.12 -44.61 -1.19
N VAL A 689 -1.39 -45.91 -1.05
CA VAL A 689 -2.74 -46.49 -1.14
C VAL A 689 -3.04 -47.46 0.00
N ALA A 690 -4.29 -47.52 0.46
CA ALA A 690 -4.74 -48.43 1.52
C ALA A 690 -5.25 -49.80 1.03
N ASP A 691 -5.81 -49.90 -0.18
CA ASP A 691 -6.29 -51.13 -0.85
C ASP A 691 -6.12 -50.98 -2.38
N ASP A 692 -5.47 -51.95 -3.05
CA ASP A 692 -5.21 -51.95 -4.50
C ASP A 692 -6.42 -52.54 -5.27
N PRO A 693 -6.99 -51.86 -6.28
CA PRO A 693 -8.14 -52.38 -7.02
C PRO A 693 -7.80 -53.58 -7.92
N ASP A 694 -8.70 -54.59 -7.94
CA ASP A 694 -8.58 -55.79 -8.78
C ASP A 694 -8.55 -55.46 -10.30
N ALA A 695 -7.70 -56.16 -11.05
CA ALA A 695 -7.53 -55.95 -12.50
C ALA A 695 -8.81 -56.13 -13.33
N GLU A 696 -9.71 -57.03 -12.91
CA GLU A 696 -11.01 -57.25 -13.57
C GLU A 696 -11.93 -56.02 -13.47
N GLN A 697 -11.83 -55.21 -12.40
CA GLN A 697 -12.65 -54.00 -12.26
C GLN A 697 -12.16 -52.85 -13.14
N LEU A 698 -10.89 -52.84 -13.54
CA LEU A 698 -10.31 -51.83 -14.42
C LEU A 698 -10.72 -52.04 -15.89
N GLU A 699 -11.04 -53.28 -16.30
CA GLU A 699 -11.51 -53.59 -17.66
C GLU A 699 -12.88 -52.94 -17.97
N ASP A 700 -13.70 -52.71 -16.94
CA ASP A 700 -14.99 -52.02 -17.05
C ASP A 700 -14.86 -50.50 -17.34
N PHE A 701 -13.64 -49.94 -17.22
CA PHE A 701 -13.30 -48.54 -17.46
C PHE A 701 -12.17 -48.41 -18.50
N PRO A 702 -12.45 -48.69 -19.78
CA PRO A 702 -11.43 -48.74 -20.83
C PRO A 702 -10.83 -47.36 -21.12
N SER A 703 -9.57 -47.33 -21.59
CA SER A 703 -8.91 -46.09 -22.02
C SER A 703 -9.38 -45.59 -23.39
N GLU A 704 -10.08 -46.42 -24.17
CA GLU A 704 -10.55 -46.09 -25.51
C GLU A 704 -11.96 -46.65 -25.76
N LEU A 705 -12.74 -45.97 -26.61
CA LEU A 705 -14.08 -46.36 -27.04
C LEU A 705 -14.14 -46.48 -28.56
N THR A 706 -14.53 -47.65 -29.05
CA THR A 706 -14.69 -47.91 -30.48
C THR A 706 -16.05 -47.42 -30.98
N VAL A 707 -16.05 -46.53 -31.99
CA VAL A 707 -17.26 -45.98 -32.62
C VAL A 707 -17.15 -46.11 -34.14
N GLY A 708 -17.88 -47.09 -34.71
CA GLY A 708 -17.77 -47.41 -36.13
C GLY A 708 -16.37 -47.90 -36.49
N SER A 709 -15.66 -47.16 -37.34
CA SER A 709 -14.25 -47.43 -37.70
C SER A 709 -13.22 -46.64 -36.87
N PHE A 710 -13.67 -45.79 -35.93
CA PHE A 710 -12.79 -44.95 -35.12
C PHE A 710 -12.58 -45.53 -33.73
N CYS A 711 -11.35 -45.47 -33.21
CA CYS A 711 -11.04 -45.71 -31.80
C CYS A 711 -10.79 -44.36 -31.13
N LEU A 712 -11.60 -43.99 -30.14
CA LEU A 712 -11.59 -42.67 -29.51
C LEU A 712 -11.06 -42.76 -28.08
N PRO A 713 -10.04 -41.98 -27.69
CA PRO A 713 -9.52 -42.02 -26.33
C PRO A 713 -10.49 -41.44 -25.31
N LEU A 714 -10.56 -42.10 -24.15
CA LEU A 714 -11.37 -41.72 -22.99
C LEU A 714 -10.49 -41.21 -21.86
N PHE A 715 -10.94 -40.14 -21.22
CA PHE A 715 -10.30 -39.51 -20.07
C PHE A 715 -11.30 -39.45 -18.93
N TYR A 716 -10.84 -39.76 -17.72
CA TYR A 716 -11.67 -39.83 -16.53
C TYR A 716 -11.26 -38.70 -15.59
N LYS A 717 -12.24 -38.11 -14.90
CA LYS A 717 -11.99 -37.14 -13.83
C LYS A 717 -12.97 -37.37 -12.70
N PHE A 718 -12.46 -37.53 -11.47
CA PHE A 718 -13.26 -37.68 -10.27
C PHE A 718 -13.18 -36.40 -9.41
N THR A 719 -14.03 -35.44 -9.75
CA THR A 719 -14.14 -34.17 -9.02
C THR A 719 -15.61 -33.84 -8.76
N PRO A 720 -16.26 -34.50 -7.78
CA PRO A 720 -17.69 -34.36 -7.53
C PRO A 720 -18.13 -32.90 -7.42
N GLY A 721 -19.17 -32.52 -8.16
CA GLY A 721 -19.76 -31.17 -8.14
C GLY A 721 -19.11 -30.16 -9.09
N THR A 722 -18.00 -30.48 -9.74
CA THR A 722 -17.44 -29.64 -10.81
C THR A 722 -18.05 -29.99 -12.17
N ARG A 723 -17.85 -29.12 -13.17
CA ARG A 723 -18.31 -29.38 -14.54
C ARG A 723 -17.48 -30.42 -15.30
N GLU A 724 -16.29 -30.74 -14.80
CA GLU A 724 -15.32 -31.65 -15.42
C GLU A 724 -15.52 -33.11 -14.99
N ASP A 725 -16.32 -33.34 -13.95
CA ASP A 725 -16.55 -34.68 -13.37
C ASP A 725 -17.14 -35.70 -14.37
N GLY A 726 -16.58 -36.91 -14.38
CA GLY A 726 -17.03 -38.04 -15.21
C GLY A 726 -16.11 -38.36 -16.38
N VAL A 727 -16.68 -39.02 -17.40
CA VAL A 727 -15.94 -39.50 -18.58
C VAL A 727 -15.96 -38.45 -19.69
N SER A 728 -14.78 -38.15 -20.22
CA SER A 728 -14.57 -37.29 -21.39
C SER A 728 -14.05 -38.12 -22.57
N VAL A 729 -14.71 -38.06 -23.72
CA VAL A 729 -14.20 -38.63 -24.97
C VAL A 729 -13.52 -37.54 -25.80
N HIS A 730 -12.30 -37.82 -26.27
CA HIS A 730 -11.58 -36.94 -27.19
C HIS A 730 -11.90 -37.35 -28.63
N ILE A 731 -12.45 -36.40 -29.39
CA ILE A 731 -12.91 -36.59 -30.76
C ILE A 731 -12.06 -35.73 -31.69
N PRO A 732 -11.31 -36.33 -32.63
CA PRO A 732 -10.62 -35.57 -33.67
C PRO A 732 -11.59 -34.76 -34.51
N VAL A 733 -11.22 -33.53 -34.90
CA VAL A 733 -12.05 -32.66 -35.76
C VAL A 733 -12.51 -33.37 -37.02
N THR A 734 -11.62 -34.16 -37.63
CA THR A 734 -11.88 -34.93 -38.85
C THR A 734 -12.91 -36.05 -38.66
N ALA A 735 -13.02 -36.62 -37.45
CA ALA A 735 -13.95 -37.70 -37.14
C ALA A 735 -15.34 -37.20 -36.75
N LEU A 736 -15.46 -35.96 -36.26
CA LEU A 736 -16.71 -35.39 -35.72
C LEU A 736 -17.95 -35.56 -36.64
N PRO A 737 -17.88 -35.32 -37.97
CA PRO A 737 -19.04 -35.47 -38.85
C PRO A 737 -19.49 -36.92 -39.10
N HIS A 738 -18.61 -37.89 -38.83
CA HIS A 738 -18.80 -39.30 -39.17
C HIS A 738 -19.23 -40.17 -37.97
N ILE A 739 -19.35 -39.56 -36.79
CA ILE A 739 -19.67 -40.25 -35.55
C ILE A 739 -21.18 -40.21 -35.29
N ASN A 740 -21.79 -41.40 -35.05
CA ASN A 740 -23.17 -41.49 -34.58
C ASN A 740 -23.22 -41.20 -33.06
N PRO A 741 -23.95 -40.16 -32.61
CA PRO A 741 -23.97 -39.78 -31.19
C PRO A 741 -24.65 -40.79 -30.27
N GLN A 742 -25.49 -41.70 -30.80
CA GLN A 742 -26.27 -42.67 -30.00
C GLN A 742 -25.37 -43.62 -29.18
N ILE A 743 -24.15 -43.90 -29.66
CA ILE A 743 -23.23 -44.79 -28.95
C ILE A 743 -22.80 -44.21 -27.58
N PHE A 744 -22.76 -42.87 -27.44
CA PHE A 744 -22.33 -42.22 -26.21
C PHE A 744 -23.41 -42.21 -25.12
N ASP A 745 -24.65 -42.60 -25.47
CA ASP A 745 -25.70 -42.88 -24.49
C ASP A 745 -25.28 -44.03 -23.55
N TRP A 746 -24.34 -44.87 -23.97
CA TRP A 746 -23.84 -46.01 -23.23
C TRP A 746 -22.67 -45.70 -22.28
N LEU A 747 -22.03 -44.52 -22.39
CA LEU A 747 -20.82 -44.21 -21.59
C LEU A 747 -19.74 -45.32 -21.67
N VAL A 748 -19.56 -46.06 -20.56
CA VAL A 748 -18.59 -47.14 -20.36
C VAL A 748 -19.25 -48.24 -19.52
N PRO A 749 -18.83 -49.52 -19.65
CA PRO A 749 -19.46 -50.65 -18.97
C PRO A 749 -19.63 -50.44 -17.46
N GLY A 750 -18.58 -49.96 -16.77
CA GLY A 750 -18.58 -49.77 -15.31
C GLY A 750 -19.58 -48.75 -14.77
N LEU A 751 -20.12 -47.85 -15.60
CA LEU A 751 -21.09 -46.82 -15.19
C LEU A 751 -22.53 -47.11 -15.65
N ILE A 752 -22.76 -48.16 -16.45
CA ILE A 752 -24.08 -48.43 -17.03
C ILE A 752 -25.13 -48.73 -15.97
N THR A 753 -24.83 -49.62 -15.02
CA THR A 753 -25.81 -50.03 -14.01
C THR A 753 -26.28 -48.84 -13.16
N GLU A 754 -25.36 -47.93 -12.82
CA GLU A 754 -25.68 -46.67 -12.12
C GLU A 754 -26.53 -45.74 -13.02
N LYS A 755 -26.16 -45.60 -14.30
CA LYS A 755 -26.90 -44.80 -15.28
C LYS A 755 -28.33 -45.28 -15.48
N ILE A 756 -28.54 -46.59 -15.67
CA ILE A 756 -29.88 -47.19 -15.79
C ILE A 756 -30.68 -46.90 -14.52
N THR A 757 -30.10 -47.10 -13.34
CA THR A 757 -30.76 -46.83 -12.06
C THR A 757 -31.20 -45.36 -11.95
N CYS A 758 -30.35 -44.41 -12.31
CA CYS A 758 -30.67 -42.98 -12.31
C CYS A 758 -31.74 -42.62 -13.36
N LEU A 759 -31.67 -43.19 -14.57
CA LEU A 759 -32.67 -43.02 -15.62
C LEU A 759 -34.05 -43.49 -15.15
N LEU A 760 -34.15 -44.70 -14.56
CA LEU A 760 -35.40 -45.22 -14.01
C LEU A 760 -35.94 -44.36 -12.85
N ARG A 761 -35.06 -43.77 -12.02
CA ARG A 761 -35.45 -42.85 -10.95
C ARG A 761 -36.01 -41.53 -11.48
N SER A 762 -35.52 -41.07 -12.63
CA SER A 762 -35.92 -39.82 -13.29
C SER A 762 -37.29 -39.90 -13.97
N LEU A 763 -37.81 -41.10 -14.20
CA LEU A 763 -39.14 -41.30 -14.80
C LEU A 763 -40.27 -40.71 -13.94
N PRO A 764 -41.38 -40.26 -14.56
CA PRO A 764 -42.56 -39.76 -13.85
C PRO A 764 -43.05 -40.74 -12.78
N LYS A 765 -43.56 -40.20 -11.67
CA LYS A 765 -44.04 -40.98 -10.51
C LYS A 765 -45.10 -42.03 -10.88
N THR A 766 -45.86 -41.79 -11.94
CA THR A 766 -46.87 -42.72 -12.49
C THR A 766 -46.24 -43.99 -13.05
N ILE A 767 -45.13 -43.88 -13.80
CA ILE A 767 -44.40 -45.01 -14.41
C ILE A 767 -43.49 -45.67 -13.37
N ARG A 768 -42.71 -44.87 -12.64
CA ARG A 768 -41.67 -45.34 -11.72
C ARG A 768 -42.18 -46.27 -10.62
N LYS A 769 -43.42 -46.09 -10.14
CA LYS A 769 -44.04 -46.95 -9.10
C LYS A 769 -44.08 -48.43 -9.48
N HIS A 770 -44.22 -48.73 -10.77
CA HIS A 770 -44.29 -50.09 -11.30
C HIS A 770 -42.90 -50.74 -11.50
N LEU A 771 -41.83 -49.96 -11.33
CA LEU A 771 -40.44 -50.38 -11.55
C LEU A 771 -39.65 -50.48 -10.23
N VAL A 772 -40.32 -50.38 -9.08
CA VAL A 772 -39.73 -50.53 -7.74
C VAL A 772 -39.70 -52.03 -7.37
N PRO A 773 -38.57 -52.58 -6.86
CA PRO A 773 -37.34 -51.92 -6.44
C PRO A 773 -36.40 -51.51 -7.58
N VAL A 774 -36.13 -50.21 -7.73
CA VAL A 774 -35.44 -49.65 -8.92
C VAL A 774 -34.04 -50.21 -9.13
N ASN A 775 -33.28 -50.45 -8.05
CA ASN A 775 -31.93 -51.00 -8.18
C ASN A 775 -31.93 -52.45 -8.69
N GLN A 776 -32.93 -53.26 -8.28
CA GLN A 776 -33.06 -54.64 -8.72
C GLN A 776 -33.56 -54.69 -10.16
N THR A 777 -34.58 -53.88 -10.49
CA THR A 777 -35.08 -53.71 -11.86
C THR A 777 -33.98 -53.23 -12.81
N ALA A 778 -33.12 -52.30 -12.39
CA ALA A 778 -31.98 -51.84 -13.20
C ALA A 778 -30.97 -52.97 -13.48
N ALA A 779 -30.64 -53.78 -12.47
CA ALA A 779 -29.73 -54.92 -12.60
C ALA A 779 -30.32 -56.02 -13.50
N ASP A 780 -31.64 -56.27 -13.41
CA ASP A 780 -32.31 -57.27 -14.25
C ASP A 780 -32.49 -56.80 -15.69
N LEU A 781 -32.75 -55.51 -15.92
CA LEU A 781 -32.73 -54.93 -17.26
C LEU A 781 -31.34 -55.00 -17.88
N PHE A 782 -30.28 -54.67 -17.14
CA PHE A 782 -28.90 -54.72 -17.65
C PHE A 782 -28.50 -56.10 -18.19
N LYS A 783 -28.96 -57.20 -17.59
CA LYS A 783 -28.70 -58.57 -18.08
C LYS A 783 -29.23 -58.85 -19.50
N HIS A 784 -30.21 -58.08 -19.95
CA HIS A 784 -30.92 -58.26 -21.23
C HIS A 784 -30.58 -57.15 -22.24
N VAL A 785 -29.54 -56.38 -21.97
CA VAL A 785 -29.14 -55.20 -22.74
C VAL A 785 -27.84 -55.54 -23.50
N ASP A 786 -27.89 -55.45 -24.83
CA ASP A 786 -26.70 -55.59 -25.67
C ASP A 786 -25.93 -54.25 -25.70
N PHE A 787 -24.80 -54.20 -24.99
CA PHE A 787 -24.00 -52.97 -24.87
C PHE A 787 -23.57 -52.43 -26.24
N GLY A 788 -23.79 -51.13 -26.46
CA GLY A 788 -23.35 -50.42 -27.67
C GLY A 788 -24.26 -50.56 -28.89
N VAL A 789 -25.42 -51.22 -28.78
CA VAL A 789 -26.36 -51.38 -29.89
C VAL A 789 -27.53 -50.39 -29.79
N GLY A 790 -27.59 -49.42 -30.70
CA GLY A 790 -28.65 -48.41 -30.74
C GLY A 790 -28.58 -47.40 -29.59
N SER A 791 -29.69 -46.75 -29.26
CA SER A 791 -29.76 -45.77 -28.16
C SER A 791 -30.29 -46.41 -26.88
N LEU A 792 -29.58 -46.20 -25.76
CA LEU A 792 -29.91 -46.80 -24.47
C LEU A 792 -31.35 -46.47 -23.99
N PRO A 793 -31.83 -45.20 -24.02
CA PRO A 793 -33.22 -44.89 -23.68
C PRO A 793 -34.28 -45.63 -24.52
N LEU A 794 -34.03 -45.82 -25.82
CA LEU A 794 -34.93 -46.55 -26.72
C LEU A 794 -34.95 -48.05 -26.40
N MET A 795 -33.78 -48.64 -26.13
CA MET A 795 -33.69 -50.04 -25.73
C MET A 795 -34.37 -50.27 -24.37
N LEU A 796 -34.15 -49.39 -23.40
CA LEU A 796 -34.80 -49.46 -22.09
C LEU A 796 -36.32 -49.30 -22.21
N ALA A 797 -36.82 -48.36 -23.02
CA ALA A 797 -38.26 -48.20 -23.24
C ALA A 797 -38.89 -49.48 -23.81
N ARG A 798 -38.23 -50.12 -24.77
CA ARG A 798 -38.68 -51.40 -25.35
C ARG A 798 -38.66 -52.54 -24.34
N LEU A 799 -37.61 -52.66 -23.54
CA LEU A 799 -37.52 -53.69 -22.49
C LEU A 799 -38.56 -53.46 -21.39
N ILE A 800 -38.82 -52.20 -21.01
CA ILE A 800 -39.85 -51.84 -20.04
C ILE A 800 -41.25 -52.16 -20.57
N GLU A 801 -41.52 -51.88 -21.85
CA GLU A 801 -42.79 -52.24 -22.49
C GLU A 801 -42.97 -53.76 -22.56
N GLN A 802 -41.93 -54.52 -22.92
CA GLN A 802 -41.99 -55.99 -23.00
C GLN A 802 -42.15 -56.67 -21.63
N GLN A 803 -41.41 -56.23 -20.62
CA GLN A 803 -41.38 -56.89 -19.31
C GLN A 803 -42.49 -56.38 -18.37
N PHE A 804 -42.89 -55.11 -18.49
CA PHE A 804 -43.82 -54.46 -17.56
C PHE A 804 -45.09 -53.91 -18.23
N GLY A 805 -45.21 -53.94 -19.56
CA GLY A 805 -46.39 -53.46 -20.30
C GLY A 805 -46.59 -51.93 -20.26
N LEU A 806 -45.53 -51.17 -19.96
CA LEU A 806 -45.58 -49.72 -19.79
C LEU A 806 -44.95 -49.04 -21.01
N VAL A 807 -45.72 -48.17 -21.67
CA VAL A 807 -45.20 -47.32 -22.74
C VAL A 807 -44.51 -46.12 -22.11
N VAL A 808 -43.22 -45.96 -22.38
CA VAL A 808 -42.41 -44.80 -21.94
C VAL A 808 -42.15 -43.92 -23.16
N ALA A 809 -42.70 -42.72 -23.16
CA ALA A 809 -42.51 -41.77 -24.25
C ALA A 809 -41.13 -41.11 -24.17
N LYS A 810 -40.67 -40.47 -25.25
CA LYS A 810 -39.37 -39.80 -25.29
C LYS A 810 -39.29 -38.67 -24.26
N GLU A 811 -40.41 -38.00 -24.01
CA GLU A 811 -40.54 -36.86 -23.10
C GLU A 811 -40.53 -37.28 -21.62
N ASP A 812 -40.72 -38.57 -21.32
CA ASP A 812 -40.68 -39.10 -19.95
C ASP A 812 -39.25 -39.26 -19.42
N TRP A 813 -38.26 -39.36 -20.32
CA TRP A 813 -36.84 -39.45 -19.95
C TRP A 813 -36.27 -38.08 -19.61
N ARG A 814 -36.05 -37.81 -18.32
CA ARG A 814 -35.45 -36.57 -17.85
C ARG A 814 -33.93 -36.66 -17.81
N SER A 815 -33.31 -36.80 -18.98
CA SER A 815 -31.84 -36.93 -19.13
C SER A 815 -31.06 -35.73 -18.56
N GLU A 816 -31.71 -34.58 -18.40
CA GLU A 816 -31.15 -33.38 -17.75
C GLU A 816 -30.97 -33.54 -16.23
N GLU A 817 -31.79 -34.38 -15.58
CA GLU A 817 -31.71 -34.67 -14.13
C GLU A 817 -30.61 -35.70 -13.79
N LEU A 818 -29.94 -36.28 -14.80
CA LEU A 818 -28.81 -37.17 -14.56
C LEU A 818 -27.64 -36.43 -13.90
N PRO A 819 -27.00 -37.04 -12.88
CA PRO A 819 -25.72 -36.58 -12.37
C PRO A 819 -24.73 -36.30 -13.51
N VAL A 820 -23.92 -35.26 -13.32
CA VAL A 820 -23.00 -34.76 -14.35
C VAL A 820 -22.07 -35.88 -14.84
N HIS A 821 -21.57 -36.73 -13.94
CA HIS A 821 -20.67 -37.84 -14.29
C HIS A 821 -21.30 -38.97 -15.10
N LEU A 822 -22.63 -39.07 -15.13
CA LEU A 822 -23.39 -40.06 -15.92
C LEU A 822 -23.78 -39.54 -17.32
N ARG A 823 -23.25 -38.38 -17.71
CA ARG A 823 -23.38 -37.81 -19.06
C ARG A 823 -22.00 -37.69 -19.70
N MET A 824 -21.82 -38.23 -20.90
CA MET A 824 -20.54 -38.14 -21.60
C MET A 824 -20.14 -36.67 -21.83
N ARG A 825 -18.89 -36.33 -21.57
CA ARG A 825 -18.30 -35.06 -21.97
C ARG A 825 -17.53 -35.26 -23.26
N PHE A 826 -17.74 -34.40 -24.22
CA PHE A 826 -17.09 -34.45 -25.52
C PHE A 826 -16.03 -33.36 -25.59
N CYS A 827 -14.81 -33.72 -25.99
CA CYS A 827 -13.72 -32.79 -26.21
C CYS A 827 -13.28 -32.89 -27.67
N LEU A 828 -13.51 -31.85 -28.45
CA LEU A 828 -13.04 -31.75 -29.82
C LEU A 828 -11.54 -31.41 -29.80
N VAL A 829 -10.71 -32.28 -30.37
CA VAL A 829 -9.24 -32.12 -30.39
C VAL A 829 -8.72 -31.84 -31.80
N SER A 830 -7.75 -30.94 -31.89
CA SER A 830 -7.01 -30.65 -33.14
C SER A 830 -6.06 -31.79 -33.51
N ASP A 831 -5.50 -31.74 -34.73
CA ASP A 831 -4.48 -32.69 -35.20
C ASP A 831 -3.22 -32.70 -34.30
N ASP A 832 -2.94 -31.59 -33.60
CA ASP A 832 -1.84 -31.46 -32.62
C ASP A 832 -2.20 -31.94 -31.20
N GLY A 833 -3.39 -32.51 -30.99
CA GLY A 833 -3.85 -33.02 -29.69
C GLY A 833 -4.40 -31.97 -28.72
N CYS A 834 -4.52 -30.70 -29.12
CA CYS A 834 -5.08 -29.63 -28.28
C CYS A 834 -6.62 -29.66 -28.27
N VAL A 835 -7.24 -29.50 -27.09
CA VAL A 835 -8.71 -29.37 -26.98
C VAL A 835 -9.16 -28.01 -27.52
N ILE A 836 -9.89 -28.02 -28.62
CA ILE A 836 -10.45 -26.83 -29.27
C ILE A 836 -11.75 -26.40 -28.61
N LYS A 837 -12.61 -27.38 -28.28
CA LYS A 837 -13.92 -27.14 -27.68
C LYS A 837 -14.33 -28.32 -26.83
N HIS A 838 -15.13 -28.09 -25.79
CA HIS A 838 -15.74 -29.14 -25.00
C HIS A 838 -17.23 -28.84 -24.76
N SER A 839 -18.07 -29.87 -24.77
CA SER A 839 -19.49 -29.79 -24.38
C SER A 839 -19.97 -31.15 -23.88
N ARG A 840 -21.11 -31.19 -23.18
CA ARG A 840 -21.85 -32.44 -22.87
C ARG A 840 -23.00 -32.67 -23.84
N ASN A 841 -23.23 -31.75 -24.76
CA ASN A 841 -24.12 -31.94 -25.90
C ASN A 841 -23.24 -32.07 -27.16
N PHE A 842 -23.36 -33.21 -27.84
CA PHE A 842 -22.58 -33.51 -29.02
C PHE A 842 -22.77 -32.46 -30.14
N GLY A 843 -23.99 -31.89 -30.25
CA GLY A 843 -24.31 -30.88 -31.26
C GLY A 843 -23.52 -29.57 -31.12
N ASP A 844 -23.11 -29.20 -29.90
CA ASP A 844 -22.40 -27.94 -29.65
C ASP A 844 -20.99 -27.95 -30.24
N LEU A 845 -20.41 -29.13 -30.48
CA LEU A 845 -19.04 -29.27 -31.00
C LEU A 845 -18.91 -28.78 -32.44
N PHE A 846 -20.01 -28.74 -33.19
CA PHE A 846 -20.03 -28.26 -34.58
C PHE A 846 -19.88 -26.74 -34.70
N ALA A 847 -20.10 -25.98 -33.61
CA ALA A 847 -20.02 -24.50 -33.56
C ALA A 847 -18.60 -23.92 -33.48
N VAL A 848 -17.60 -24.61 -34.02
CA VAL A 848 -16.24 -24.06 -34.19
C VAL A 848 -16.01 -23.78 -35.67
N GLU A 849 -15.74 -22.51 -36.02
CA GLU A 849 -15.19 -22.20 -37.34
C GLU A 849 -13.84 -22.91 -37.48
N THR A 850 -13.83 -23.99 -38.28
CA THR A 850 -12.62 -24.70 -38.65
C THR A 850 -11.63 -23.73 -39.27
N ARG A 851 -10.53 -23.44 -38.57
CA ARG A 851 -9.33 -22.91 -39.22
C ARG A 851 -8.97 -23.89 -40.33
N LYS A 852 -9.00 -23.39 -41.57
CA LYS A 852 -8.40 -24.05 -42.73
C LYS A 852 -6.93 -24.27 -42.39
N ASP A 853 -6.58 -25.49 -42.00
CA ASP A 853 -5.32 -26.18 -42.30
C ASP A 853 -5.28 -27.43 -41.41
N GLY A 854 -5.71 -28.55 -42.00
CA GLY A 854 -5.77 -29.87 -41.37
C GLY A 854 -6.30 -30.93 -42.35
N GLY A 855 -5.39 -31.60 -43.06
CA GLY A 855 -5.47 -33.05 -43.29
C GLY A 855 -6.52 -33.67 -44.24
N ILE A 856 -7.13 -32.97 -45.20
CA ILE A 856 -7.91 -33.61 -46.29
C ILE A 856 -7.18 -33.38 -47.64
N PRO A 857 -7.18 -34.31 -48.62
CA PRO A 857 -6.60 -34.10 -49.97
C PRO A 857 -7.35 -33.06 -50.83
N PHE A 858 -7.94 -32.03 -50.21
CA PHE A 858 -8.71 -30.99 -50.88
C PHE A 858 -7.83 -30.12 -51.80
N ALA A 859 -6.52 -30.06 -51.52
CA ALA A 859 -5.55 -29.32 -52.34
C ALA A 859 -5.39 -29.89 -53.75
N ASP A 860 -5.46 -31.22 -53.91
CA ASP A 860 -5.25 -31.86 -55.21
C ASP A 860 -6.48 -31.73 -56.12
N ILE A 861 -7.68 -31.80 -55.53
CA ILE A 861 -8.94 -31.57 -56.26
C ILE A 861 -9.06 -30.09 -56.66
N ARG A 862 -8.61 -29.16 -55.80
CA ARG A 862 -8.53 -27.75 -56.16
C ARG A 862 -7.64 -27.52 -57.37
N LYS A 863 -6.45 -28.14 -57.43
CA LYS A 863 -5.57 -28.05 -58.61
C LYS A 863 -6.21 -28.62 -59.88
N GLN A 864 -7.09 -29.61 -59.76
CA GLN A 864 -7.73 -30.24 -60.91
C GLN A 864 -8.88 -29.40 -61.49
N TRP A 865 -9.65 -28.70 -60.66
CA TRP A 865 -10.88 -28.04 -61.07
C TRP A 865 -10.86 -26.50 -60.98
N GLU A 866 -10.05 -25.91 -60.10
CA GLU A 866 -9.98 -24.45 -59.98
C GLU A 866 -9.17 -23.85 -61.14
N ARG A 867 -9.78 -22.92 -61.87
CA ARG A 867 -9.14 -22.22 -63.00
C ARG A 867 -9.59 -20.78 -63.08
N ASP A 868 -8.72 -19.94 -63.63
CA ASP A 868 -8.94 -18.50 -63.81
C ASP A 868 -9.15 -18.17 -65.28
N GLY A 869 -9.86 -17.08 -65.55
CA GLY A 869 -10.04 -16.58 -66.91
C GLY A 869 -11.20 -17.25 -67.66
N ILE A 870 -12.27 -17.60 -66.96
CA ILE A 870 -13.50 -18.07 -67.58
C ILE A 870 -14.09 -16.93 -68.39
N ALA A 871 -14.02 -17.09 -69.70
CA ALA A 871 -14.58 -16.18 -70.68
C ALA A 871 -16.06 -16.51 -70.88
N GLU A 872 -16.37 -17.71 -71.38
CA GLU A 872 -17.74 -18.13 -71.73
C GLU A 872 -18.32 -19.13 -70.72
N TYR A 873 -19.65 -19.27 -70.69
CA TYR A 873 -20.31 -20.25 -69.83
C TYR A 873 -20.00 -21.68 -70.31
N ASP A 874 -19.35 -22.49 -69.46
CA ASP A 874 -18.85 -23.83 -69.80
C ASP A 874 -19.73 -24.94 -69.21
N ASP A 875 -20.20 -25.83 -70.08
CA ASP A 875 -21.08 -26.97 -69.85
C ASP A 875 -20.42 -28.09 -69.03
N SER A 876 -19.08 -28.07 -68.91
CA SER A 876 -18.30 -29.10 -68.22
C SER A 876 -18.25 -28.97 -66.70
N ILE A 877 -18.92 -27.97 -66.11
CA ILE A 877 -18.91 -27.71 -64.66
C ILE A 877 -20.02 -28.55 -63.98
N PRO A 878 -19.69 -29.63 -63.24
CA PRO A 878 -20.69 -30.45 -62.55
C PRO A 878 -21.26 -29.73 -61.32
N SER A 879 -22.51 -30.00 -60.94
CA SER A 879 -23.14 -29.36 -59.77
C SER A 879 -22.52 -29.77 -58.42
N ARG A 880 -21.83 -30.93 -58.37
CA ARG A 880 -21.09 -31.43 -57.20
C ARG A 880 -19.97 -32.37 -57.63
N ILE A 881 -18.84 -32.33 -56.93
CA ILE A 881 -17.62 -33.11 -57.22
C ILE A 881 -17.30 -34.00 -56.01
N PRO A 882 -17.17 -35.32 -56.15
CA PRO A 882 -16.84 -36.21 -55.04
C PRO A 882 -15.40 -36.01 -54.55
N VAL A 883 -15.18 -35.97 -53.23
CA VAL A 883 -13.86 -35.87 -52.58
C VAL A 883 -13.49 -37.23 -51.97
N PRO A 884 -12.45 -37.94 -52.46
CA PRO A 884 -12.02 -39.21 -51.88
C PRO A 884 -11.10 -39.04 -50.64
N LEU A 885 -11.20 -39.98 -49.68
CA LEU A 885 -10.24 -40.19 -48.59
C LEU A 885 -9.20 -41.25 -48.97
N GLN A 886 -8.03 -41.25 -48.30
CA GLN A 886 -7.11 -42.39 -48.37
C GLN A 886 -7.84 -43.65 -47.89
N ALA A 887 -7.68 -44.76 -48.64
CA ALA A 887 -8.43 -46.03 -48.55
C ALA A 887 -9.78 -46.12 -49.30
N GLY A 888 -10.12 -45.16 -50.17
CA GLY A 888 -11.20 -45.32 -51.17
C GLY A 888 -12.62 -45.02 -50.67
N ALA A 889 -12.78 -44.54 -49.43
CA ALA A 889 -14.04 -44.02 -48.91
C ALA A 889 -14.30 -42.57 -49.37
N LEU A 890 -15.58 -42.19 -49.53
CA LEU A 890 -15.98 -40.83 -49.93
C LEU A 890 -15.98 -39.90 -48.71
N ALA A 891 -15.17 -38.84 -48.74
CA ALA A 891 -15.07 -37.82 -47.69
C ALA A 891 -16.23 -36.80 -47.73
N GLY A 892 -16.84 -36.62 -48.91
CA GLY A 892 -17.94 -35.68 -49.12
C GLY A 892 -18.00 -35.18 -50.57
N TYR A 893 -18.70 -34.06 -50.78
CA TYR A 893 -18.76 -33.36 -52.07
C TYR A 893 -18.17 -31.95 -51.96
N ALA A 894 -17.47 -31.52 -53.01
CA ALA A 894 -17.10 -30.14 -53.27
C ALA A 894 -18.08 -29.53 -54.29
N PHE A 895 -18.50 -28.30 -54.08
CA PHE A 895 -19.45 -27.58 -54.91
C PHE A 895 -18.71 -26.47 -55.66
N PRO A 896 -18.66 -26.50 -57.00
CA PRO A 896 -18.01 -25.45 -57.77
C PRO A 896 -18.83 -24.17 -57.75
N ALA A 897 -18.15 -23.02 -57.79
CA ALA A 897 -18.76 -21.74 -58.02
C ALA A 897 -17.92 -20.83 -58.91
N LEU A 898 -18.60 -20.08 -59.77
CA LEU A 898 -18.05 -18.98 -60.54
C LEU A 898 -17.92 -17.75 -59.65
N VAL A 899 -16.69 -17.30 -59.43
CA VAL A 899 -16.39 -16.18 -58.53
C VAL A 899 -15.67 -15.08 -59.28
N ASP A 900 -15.94 -13.83 -58.88
CA ASP A 900 -15.11 -12.70 -59.30
C ASP A 900 -13.74 -12.78 -58.60
N ILE A 901 -12.68 -12.96 -59.37
CA ILE A 901 -11.28 -13.01 -58.90
C ILE A 901 -10.57 -11.65 -59.03
N GLY A 902 -11.32 -10.58 -59.35
CA GLY A 902 -10.83 -9.22 -59.46
C GLY A 902 -10.30 -8.85 -60.85
N GLY A 903 -10.54 -7.60 -61.23
CA GLY A 903 -10.16 -7.06 -62.54
C GLY A 903 -11.08 -7.49 -63.69
N ASN A 904 -12.37 -7.73 -63.40
CA ASN A 904 -13.37 -8.18 -64.38
C ASN A 904 -13.07 -9.58 -64.95
N ARG A 905 -12.47 -10.45 -64.13
CA ARG A 905 -12.11 -11.82 -64.48
C ARG A 905 -12.88 -12.79 -63.61
N ILE A 906 -13.38 -13.86 -64.22
CA ILE A 906 -14.13 -14.91 -63.55
C ILE A 906 -13.22 -16.11 -63.35
N GLY A 907 -13.29 -16.72 -62.17
CA GLY A 907 -12.61 -17.98 -61.85
C GLY A 907 -13.59 -19.02 -61.34
N LEU A 908 -13.28 -20.29 -61.55
CA LEU A 908 -13.96 -21.42 -60.91
C LEU A 908 -13.25 -21.74 -59.60
N ARG A 909 -13.99 -21.81 -58.50
CA ARG A 909 -13.49 -22.19 -57.17
C ARG A 909 -14.34 -23.26 -56.54
N LEU A 910 -13.72 -24.12 -55.73
CA LEU A 910 -14.41 -25.22 -55.05
C LEU A 910 -14.67 -24.88 -53.59
N PHE A 911 -15.92 -25.06 -53.18
CA PHE A 911 -16.41 -24.84 -51.82
C PHE A 911 -16.89 -26.16 -51.23
N LEU A 912 -16.82 -26.29 -49.90
CA LEU A 912 -17.29 -27.49 -49.20
C LEU A 912 -18.79 -27.42 -48.88
N SER A 913 -19.40 -26.24 -49.01
CA SER A 913 -20.81 -25.98 -48.78
C SER A 913 -21.50 -25.57 -50.08
N GLU A 914 -22.65 -26.17 -50.36
CA GLU A 914 -23.50 -25.83 -51.49
C GLU A 914 -24.03 -24.39 -51.39
N GLU A 915 -24.32 -23.91 -50.18
CA GLU A 915 -24.82 -22.55 -49.95
C GLU A 915 -23.72 -21.49 -50.14
N GLU A 916 -22.49 -21.78 -49.69
CA GLU A 916 -21.33 -20.93 -49.93
C GLU A 916 -21.04 -20.84 -51.44
N SER A 917 -21.14 -21.97 -52.15
CA SER A 917 -21.07 -22.00 -53.61
C SER A 917 -22.16 -21.14 -54.26
N ARG A 918 -23.44 -21.28 -53.86
CA ARG A 918 -24.55 -20.46 -54.41
C ARG A 918 -24.35 -18.96 -54.20
N GLN A 919 -23.90 -18.53 -53.03
CA GLN A 919 -23.61 -17.11 -52.77
C GLN A 919 -22.47 -16.59 -53.64
N LYS A 920 -21.40 -17.38 -53.78
CA LYS A 920 -20.23 -16.97 -54.58
C LYS A 920 -20.53 -16.98 -56.08
N ASN A 921 -21.37 -17.89 -56.55
CA ASN A 921 -21.86 -18.00 -57.93
C ASN A 921 -22.51 -16.72 -58.45
N GLN A 922 -23.23 -16.00 -57.59
CA GLN A 922 -23.90 -14.74 -57.96
C GLN A 922 -22.92 -13.73 -58.57
N SER A 923 -21.73 -13.61 -57.98
CA SER A 923 -20.72 -12.65 -58.43
C SER A 923 -20.13 -13.00 -59.80
N GLY A 924 -19.80 -14.27 -60.05
CA GLY A 924 -19.23 -14.72 -61.32
C GLY A 924 -20.26 -14.78 -62.44
N LEU A 925 -21.49 -15.25 -62.16
CA LEU A 925 -22.57 -15.26 -63.14
C LEU A 925 -22.98 -13.84 -63.56
N ARG A 926 -23.01 -12.89 -62.61
CA ARG A 926 -23.28 -11.48 -62.94
C ARG A 926 -22.28 -10.95 -63.96
N LEU A 927 -20.98 -11.18 -63.75
CA LEU A 927 -19.94 -10.73 -64.69
C LEU A 927 -20.06 -11.39 -66.07
N LEU A 928 -20.50 -12.66 -66.15
CA LEU A 928 -20.78 -13.33 -67.42
C LEU A 928 -21.96 -12.69 -68.15
N TYR A 929 -23.09 -12.51 -67.47
CA TYR A 929 -24.26 -11.83 -68.04
C TYR A 929 -23.94 -10.38 -68.43
N GLU A 930 -23.18 -9.64 -67.62
CA GLU A 930 -22.73 -8.28 -67.94
C GLU A 930 -21.87 -8.24 -69.20
N ARG A 931 -21.07 -9.27 -69.43
CA ARG A 931 -20.22 -9.38 -70.62
C ARG A 931 -21.04 -9.69 -71.86
N ASP A 932 -21.95 -10.66 -71.77
CA ASP A 932 -22.71 -11.16 -72.92
C ASP A 932 -23.89 -10.22 -73.29
N LEU A 933 -24.49 -9.52 -72.30
CA LEU A 933 -25.52 -8.49 -72.49
C LEU A 933 -24.93 -7.06 -72.58
N GLY A 934 -23.60 -6.92 -72.69
CA GLY A 934 -22.86 -5.67 -72.46
C GLY A 934 -23.46 -4.37 -72.99
N PRO A 935 -23.92 -4.27 -74.26
CA PRO A 935 -24.58 -3.06 -74.77
C PRO A 935 -25.89 -2.72 -74.07
N LEU A 936 -26.70 -3.73 -73.73
CA LEU A 936 -27.98 -3.57 -73.04
C LEU A 936 -27.77 -3.18 -71.58
N VAL A 937 -26.81 -3.81 -70.90
CA VAL A 937 -26.44 -3.47 -69.51
C VAL A 937 -25.91 -2.04 -69.43
N LYS A 938 -25.05 -1.60 -70.36
CA LYS A 938 -24.58 -0.21 -70.42
C LYS A 938 -25.70 0.79 -70.65
N ARG A 939 -26.73 0.42 -71.42
CA ARG A 939 -27.91 1.26 -71.66
C ARG A 939 -28.78 1.37 -70.41
N VAL A 940 -29.11 0.25 -69.78
CA VAL A 940 -29.84 0.19 -68.49
C VAL A 940 -29.11 0.96 -67.40
N ALA A 941 -27.80 0.78 -67.30
CA ALA A 941 -26.91 1.49 -66.38
C ALA A 941 -26.95 3.01 -66.54
N LYS A 942 -27.21 3.50 -67.76
CA LYS A 942 -27.30 4.93 -68.08
C LYS A 942 -28.71 5.48 -67.86
N ASP A 943 -29.73 4.76 -68.34
CA ASP A 943 -31.12 5.25 -68.38
C ASP A 943 -31.85 5.03 -67.05
N PHE A 944 -31.44 4.05 -66.23
CA PHE A 944 -32.03 3.71 -64.93
C PHE A 944 -31.01 3.89 -63.79
N ALA A 945 -30.50 5.13 -63.67
CA ALA A 945 -29.59 5.55 -62.60
C ALA A 945 -30.21 6.67 -61.77
N LEU A 946 -29.89 6.72 -60.48
CA LEU A 946 -30.19 7.88 -59.65
C LEU A 946 -29.30 9.05 -60.07
N HIS A 947 -29.81 10.27 -59.92
CA HIS A 947 -29.06 11.49 -60.23
C HIS A 947 -28.68 12.25 -58.96
N GLN A 948 -27.78 13.21 -59.09
CA GLN A 948 -27.36 14.07 -57.98
C GLN A 948 -28.54 14.81 -57.32
N LEU A 949 -29.60 15.09 -58.08
CA LEU A 949 -30.84 15.71 -57.59
C LEU A 949 -31.62 14.79 -56.63
N ASP A 950 -31.44 13.47 -56.72
CA ASP A 950 -32.06 12.49 -55.84
C ASP A 950 -31.26 12.26 -54.54
N TRP A 951 -30.22 13.07 -54.26
CA TRP A 951 -29.28 12.87 -53.14
C TRP A 951 -29.97 12.66 -51.79
N SER A 952 -31.05 13.41 -51.52
CA SER A 952 -31.81 13.28 -50.26
C SER A 952 -32.43 11.90 -50.06
N LEU A 953 -32.68 11.15 -51.14
CA LEU A 953 -33.29 9.81 -51.10
C LEU A 953 -32.28 8.72 -50.71
N PHE A 954 -31.02 8.87 -51.11
CA PHE A 954 -30.01 7.81 -50.99
C PHE A 954 -28.74 8.20 -50.22
N GLN A 955 -28.61 9.42 -49.69
CA GLN A 955 -27.41 9.90 -48.97
C GLN A 955 -26.92 8.96 -47.86
N TRP A 956 -27.83 8.19 -47.25
CA TRP A 956 -27.54 7.26 -46.17
C TRP A 956 -26.96 5.92 -46.64
N LEU A 957 -26.97 5.62 -47.94
CA LEU A 957 -26.44 4.38 -48.55
C LEU A 957 -25.00 4.54 -49.05
N GLY A 958 -24.51 5.77 -49.18
CA GLY A 958 -23.16 6.07 -49.62
C GLY A 958 -23.12 6.99 -50.85
N SER A 959 -22.03 6.88 -51.62
CA SER A 959 -21.78 7.76 -52.77
C SER A 959 -22.71 7.44 -53.94
N LEU A 960 -23.05 8.46 -54.75
CA LEU A 960 -23.89 8.29 -55.95
C LEU A 960 -23.35 7.19 -56.88
N LYS A 961 -22.03 7.11 -57.05
CA LYS A 961 -21.37 6.06 -57.84
C LYS A 961 -21.61 4.67 -57.24
N SER A 962 -21.35 4.50 -55.94
CA SER A 962 -21.53 3.21 -55.27
C SER A 962 -22.98 2.75 -55.26
N VAL A 963 -23.95 3.66 -55.08
CA VAL A 963 -25.38 3.30 -55.06
C VAL A 963 -25.86 2.92 -56.45
N ASN A 964 -25.44 3.63 -57.49
CA ASN A 964 -25.79 3.26 -58.87
C ASN A 964 -25.13 1.94 -59.30
N GLU A 965 -23.90 1.65 -58.85
CA GLU A 965 -23.26 0.33 -59.06
C GLU A 965 -24.04 -0.78 -58.34
N GLN A 966 -24.45 -0.58 -57.08
CA GLN A 966 -25.27 -1.54 -56.34
C GLN A 966 -26.67 -1.72 -56.96
N MET A 967 -27.28 -0.64 -57.45
CA MET A 967 -28.57 -0.67 -58.15
C MET A 967 -28.47 -1.52 -59.42
N GLN A 968 -27.42 -1.32 -60.22
CA GLN A 968 -27.18 -2.12 -61.42
C GLN A 968 -26.99 -3.59 -61.07
N HIS A 969 -26.17 -3.90 -60.07
CA HIS A 969 -25.97 -5.27 -59.61
C HIS A 969 -27.27 -5.92 -59.13
N PHE A 970 -28.10 -5.19 -58.40
CA PHE A 970 -29.39 -5.66 -57.92
C PHE A 970 -30.35 -5.98 -59.08
N ILE A 971 -30.49 -5.05 -60.02
CA ILE A 971 -31.33 -5.23 -61.22
C ILE A 971 -30.91 -6.48 -61.99
N ILE A 972 -29.61 -6.67 -62.23
CA ILE A 972 -29.10 -7.84 -62.95
C ILE A 972 -29.33 -9.12 -62.14
N THR A 973 -29.16 -9.07 -60.82
CA THR A 973 -29.36 -10.22 -59.93
C THR A 973 -30.81 -10.72 -59.97
N GLU A 974 -31.78 -9.80 -59.93
CA GLU A 974 -33.21 -10.13 -59.94
C GLU A 974 -33.74 -10.49 -61.33
N ILE A 975 -33.25 -9.88 -62.41
CA ILE A 975 -33.70 -10.22 -63.77
C ILE A 975 -33.11 -11.56 -64.23
N CYS A 976 -31.84 -11.81 -63.91
CA CYS A 976 -31.14 -13.02 -64.37
C CYS A 976 -31.27 -14.21 -63.40
N ASP A 977 -32.08 -14.10 -62.34
CA ASP A 977 -32.31 -15.12 -61.31
C ASP A 977 -31.01 -15.73 -60.74
N LEU A 978 -30.04 -14.87 -60.43
CA LEU A 978 -28.71 -15.31 -60.02
C LEU A 978 -28.69 -16.02 -58.65
N LYS A 979 -29.80 -15.96 -57.91
CA LYS A 979 -29.98 -16.59 -56.58
C LYS A 979 -30.24 -18.11 -56.63
N LEU A 980 -30.51 -18.68 -57.81
CA LEU A 980 -30.89 -20.10 -57.99
C LEU A 980 -29.71 -21.08 -58.17
N GLY A 981 -28.45 -20.61 -58.09
CA GLY A 981 -27.25 -21.42 -58.31
C GLY A 981 -26.78 -21.40 -59.77
N LEU A 982 -25.91 -22.35 -60.16
CA LEU A 982 -25.44 -22.45 -61.55
C LEU A 982 -26.56 -22.97 -62.47
N PRO A 983 -26.99 -22.20 -63.49
CA PRO A 983 -27.97 -22.67 -64.47
C PRO A 983 -27.38 -23.77 -65.36
N SER A 984 -28.22 -24.57 -66.02
CA SER A 984 -27.72 -25.35 -67.17
C SER A 984 -27.28 -24.39 -68.29
N LYS A 985 -26.43 -24.85 -69.23
CA LYS A 985 -26.05 -24.02 -70.38
C LYS A 985 -27.27 -23.62 -71.21
N GLU A 986 -28.21 -24.55 -71.39
CA GLU A 986 -29.48 -24.29 -72.08
C GLU A 986 -30.30 -23.22 -71.36
N GLU A 987 -30.36 -23.24 -70.02
CA GLU A 987 -31.03 -22.21 -69.22
C GLU A 987 -30.31 -20.86 -69.30
N PHE A 988 -28.98 -20.85 -69.29
CA PHE A 988 -28.16 -19.64 -69.42
C PHE A 988 -28.37 -18.98 -70.78
N GLU A 989 -28.28 -19.75 -71.87
CA GLU A 989 -28.50 -19.29 -73.25
C GLU A 989 -29.95 -18.89 -73.50
N HIS A 990 -30.93 -19.66 -72.99
CA HIS A 990 -32.35 -19.33 -73.10
C HIS A 990 -32.69 -18.01 -72.39
N ARG A 991 -32.08 -17.74 -71.22
CA ARG A 991 -32.18 -16.44 -70.55
C ARG A 991 -31.59 -15.32 -71.42
N LEU A 992 -30.40 -15.50 -72.00
CA LEU A 992 -29.78 -14.51 -72.89
C LEU A 992 -30.65 -14.19 -74.13
N VAL A 993 -31.26 -15.20 -74.75
CA VAL A 993 -32.15 -15.03 -75.91
C VAL A 993 -33.42 -14.27 -75.52
N ASN A 994 -34.06 -14.62 -74.40
CA ASN A 994 -35.28 -13.94 -73.92
C ASN A 994 -35.04 -12.46 -73.56
N PHE A 995 -33.82 -12.09 -73.17
CA PHE A 995 -33.46 -10.72 -72.83
C PHE A 995 -33.17 -9.83 -74.05
N ALA A 996 -32.95 -10.41 -75.23
CA ALA A 996 -32.69 -9.66 -76.46
C ALA A 996 -33.93 -8.92 -77.02
N ASP A 997 -35.15 -9.38 -76.72
CA ASP A 997 -36.42 -8.84 -77.24
C ASP A 997 -36.98 -7.60 -76.48
N GLY A 998 -36.12 -6.88 -75.73
CA GLY A 998 -36.50 -5.65 -75.01
C GLY A 998 -37.16 -5.86 -73.64
N GLU A 999 -37.47 -7.11 -73.29
CA GLU A 999 -37.97 -7.50 -71.96
C GLU A 999 -37.01 -7.14 -70.82
N PHE A 1000 -35.69 -7.30 -71.03
CA PHE A 1000 -34.67 -6.91 -70.04
C PHE A 1000 -34.75 -5.43 -69.67
N TYR A 1001 -34.93 -4.55 -70.67
CA TYR A 1001 -35.01 -3.11 -70.45
C TYR A 1001 -36.31 -2.71 -69.74
N ARG A 1002 -37.44 -3.35 -70.09
CA ARG A 1002 -38.73 -3.13 -69.43
C ARG A 1002 -38.68 -3.53 -67.96
N GLN A 1003 -38.19 -4.73 -67.67
CA GLN A 1003 -38.07 -5.25 -66.29
C GLN A 1003 -37.09 -4.41 -65.46
N ALA A 1004 -35.98 -3.95 -66.05
CA ALA A 1004 -35.04 -3.06 -65.37
C ALA A 1004 -35.70 -1.72 -64.97
N GLY A 1005 -36.52 -1.14 -65.85
CA GLY A 1005 -37.27 0.08 -65.55
C GLY A 1005 -38.33 -0.11 -64.44
N ASP A 1006 -39.02 -1.24 -64.45
CA ASP A 1006 -40.01 -1.59 -63.42
C ASP A 1006 -39.34 -1.73 -62.04
N ILE A 1007 -38.22 -2.47 -61.97
CA ILE A 1007 -37.46 -2.66 -60.72
C ILE A 1007 -36.89 -1.33 -60.24
N PHE A 1008 -36.26 -0.54 -61.11
CA PHE A 1008 -35.72 0.78 -60.76
C PHE A 1008 -36.80 1.70 -60.19
N THR A 1009 -37.98 1.73 -60.81
CA THR A 1009 -39.12 2.53 -60.35
C THR A 1009 -39.58 2.12 -58.96
N ARG A 1010 -39.67 0.81 -58.69
CA ARG A 1010 -40.03 0.29 -57.36
C ARG A 1010 -38.99 0.65 -56.31
N VAL A 1011 -37.71 0.50 -56.61
CA VAL A 1011 -36.63 0.87 -55.69
C VAL A 1011 -36.63 2.38 -55.43
N ARG A 1012 -36.79 3.21 -56.46
CA ARG A 1012 -36.89 4.67 -56.30
C ARG A 1012 -38.09 5.05 -55.42
N ASN A 1013 -39.25 4.46 -55.65
CA ASN A 1013 -40.45 4.70 -54.83
C ASN A 1013 -40.22 4.30 -53.37
N LEU A 1014 -39.53 3.19 -53.12
CA LEU A 1014 -39.15 2.75 -51.79
C LEU A 1014 -38.20 3.75 -51.09
N LEU A 1015 -37.23 4.30 -51.83
CA LEU A 1015 -36.34 5.35 -51.31
C LEU A 1015 -37.10 6.65 -50.97
N VAL A 1016 -38.09 7.02 -51.78
CA VAL A 1016 -38.99 8.17 -51.50
C VAL A 1016 -39.79 7.93 -50.22
N GLU A 1017 -40.44 6.77 -50.06
CA GLU A 1017 -41.21 6.45 -48.84
C GLU A 1017 -40.34 6.45 -47.58
N ARG A 1018 -39.08 6.01 -47.70
CA ARG A 1018 -38.11 6.12 -46.60
C ARG A 1018 -37.78 7.57 -46.31
N ALA A 1019 -37.43 8.37 -47.32
CA ALA A 1019 -37.06 9.77 -47.13
C ALA A 1019 -38.18 10.57 -46.46
N ASP A 1020 -39.43 10.34 -46.87
CA ASP A 1020 -40.61 10.94 -46.25
C ASP A 1020 -40.76 10.52 -44.78
N THR A 1021 -40.54 9.24 -44.47
CA THR A 1021 -40.63 8.72 -43.10
C THR A 1021 -39.53 9.30 -42.20
N VAL A 1022 -38.30 9.43 -42.72
CA VAL A 1022 -37.17 10.06 -42.00
C VAL A 1022 -37.44 11.54 -41.77
N ALA A 1023 -37.90 12.27 -42.79
CA ALA A 1023 -38.22 13.69 -42.67
C ALA A 1023 -39.33 13.92 -41.63
N LEU A 1024 -40.36 13.07 -41.61
CA LEU A 1024 -41.43 13.16 -40.63
C LEU A 1024 -40.96 12.84 -39.21
N CYS A 1025 -40.11 11.80 -39.06
CA CYS A 1025 -39.49 11.45 -37.79
C CYS A 1025 -38.65 12.63 -37.25
N ALA A 1026 -37.81 13.23 -38.09
CA ALA A 1026 -36.98 14.38 -37.74
C ALA A 1026 -37.83 15.60 -37.32
N LYS A 1027 -38.86 15.94 -38.10
CA LYS A 1027 -39.80 17.04 -37.79
C LYS A 1027 -40.44 16.88 -36.41
N PHE A 1028 -40.97 15.69 -36.09
CA PHE A 1028 -41.59 15.47 -34.79
C PHE A 1028 -40.60 15.29 -33.65
N LYS A 1029 -39.36 14.87 -33.94
CA LYS A 1029 -38.25 14.79 -32.97
C LYS A 1029 -37.81 16.19 -32.54
N GLU A 1030 -37.81 17.18 -33.44
CA GLU A 1030 -37.56 18.59 -33.11
C GLU A 1030 -38.70 19.23 -32.31
N LEU A 1031 -39.95 18.91 -32.63
CA LEU A 1031 -41.13 19.43 -31.93
C LEU A 1031 -41.38 18.78 -30.56
N ALA A 1032 -40.74 17.64 -30.26
CA ALA A 1032 -40.96 16.91 -29.02
C ALA A 1032 -40.14 17.48 -27.85
N VAL A 1033 -40.77 17.56 -26.66
CA VAL A 1033 -40.07 17.89 -25.42
C VAL A 1033 -39.01 16.83 -25.12
N LYS A 1034 -37.79 17.27 -24.77
CA LYS A 1034 -36.68 16.38 -24.38
C LYS A 1034 -37.03 15.64 -23.08
N SER A 1035 -37.55 14.42 -23.22
CA SER A 1035 -37.82 13.49 -22.13
C SER A 1035 -37.15 12.14 -22.42
N PRO A 1036 -36.76 11.36 -21.39
CA PRO A 1036 -36.18 10.03 -21.58
C PRO A 1036 -37.08 9.11 -22.43
N TYR A 1037 -38.39 9.23 -22.27
CA TYR A 1037 -39.38 8.49 -23.07
C TYR A 1037 -39.32 8.86 -24.56
N ASN A 1038 -39.35 10.16 -24.89
CA ASN A 1038 -39.28 10.59 -26.30
C ASN A 1038 -37.93 10.23 -26.93
N VAL A 1039 -36.82 10.36 -26.18
CA VAL A 1039 -35.49 9.94 -26.65
C VAL A 1039 -35.49 8.44 -27.00
N GLN A 1040 -36.02 7.59 -26.13
CA GLN A 1040 -36.12 6.15 -26.40
C GLN A 1040 -37.09 5.81 -27.54
N ARG A 1041 -38.23 6.50 -27.60
CA ARG A 1041 -39.25 6.31 -28.64
C ARG A 1041 -38.69 6.63 -30.03
N PHE A 1042 -38.04 7.78 -30.21
CA PHE A 1042 -37.43 8.14 -31.50
C PHE A 1042 -36.26 7.22 -31.84
N LYS A 1043 -35.47 6.77 -30.85
CA LYS A 1043 -34.44 5.76 -31.07
C LYS A 1043 -35.03 4.46 -31.64
N ARG A 1044 -36.18 4.00 -31.12
CA ARG A 1044 -36.87 2.81 -31.64
C ARG A 1044 -37.41 3.01 -33.05
N TYR A 1045 -37.86 4.22 -33.41
CA TYR A 1045 -38.24 4.52 -34.80
C TYR A 1045 -37.04 4.48 -35.73
N ASP A 1046 -35.91 5.04 -35.29
CA ASP A 1046 -34.65 4.97 -36.04
C ASP A 1046 -34.19 3.50 -36.21
N GLU A 1047 -34.31 2.66 -35.17
CA GLU A 1047 -34.03 1.21 -35.21
C GLU A 1047 -34.99 0.45 -36.13
N ALA A 1048 -36.31 0.69 -36.03
CA ALA A 1048 -37.30 0.06 -36.89
C ALA A 1048 -37.12 0.46 -38.37
N LEU A 1049 -36.72 1.70 -38.63
CA LEU A 1049 -36.41 2.20 -39.97
C LEU A 1049 -35.14 1.56 -40.54
N ALA A 1050 -34.13 1.29 -39.70
CA ALA A 1050 -32.94 0.55 -40.10
C ALA A 1050 -33.22 -0.95 -40.33
N GLN A 1051 -34.18 -1.55 -39.61
CA GLN A 1051 -34.60 -2.94 -39.82
C GLN A 1051 -35.45 -3.12 -41.08
N LEU A 1052 -36.42 -2.23 -41.32
CA LEU A 1052 -37.31 -2.30 -42.49
C LEU A 1052 -36.59 -1.99 -43.80
N LEU A 1053 -35.61 -1.08 -43.79
CA LEU A 1053 -34.76 -0.83 -44.95
C LEU A 1053 -33.30 -0.68 -44.49
N PRO A 1054 -32.54 -1.79 -44.43
CA PRO A 1054 -31.15 -1.81 -43.99
C PRO A 1054 -30.21 -1.22 -45.05
N HIS A 1055 -28.98 -0.87 -44.65
CA HIS A 1055 -28.01 -0.17 -45.51
C HIS A 1055 -27.53 -1.01 -46.71
N ASP A 1056 -27.67 -2.32 -46.63
CA ASP A 1056 -27.30 -3.31 -47.64
C ASP A 1056 -28.53 -3.90 -48.36
N PHE A 1057 -29.72 -3.28 -48.26
CA PHE A 1057 -30.95 -3.85 -48.83
C PHE A 1057 -30.86 -4.21 -50.33
N LEU A 1058 -30.08 -3.47 -51.12
CA LEU A 1058 -29.80 -3.77 -52.54
C LEU A 1058 -28.99 -5.06 -52.75
N GLN A 1059 -28.52 -5.71 -51.70
CA GLN A 1059 -27.81 -6.98 -51.75
C GLN A 1059 -28.66 -8.14 -51.21
N ILE A 1060 -29.61 -7.85 -50.31
CA ILE A 1060 -30.36 -8.87 -49.57
C ILE A 1060 -31.84 -8.97 -49.95
N PHE A 1061 -32.45 -7.91 -50.49
CA PHE A 1061 -33.88 -7.91 -50.83
C PHE A 1061 -34.17 -8.78 -52.06
N ASP A 1062 -35.38 -9.30 -52.16
CA ASP A 1062 -35.96 -9.85 -53.39
C ASP A 1062 -37.11 -8.94 -53.90
N GLN A 1063 -37.69 -9.25 -55.06
CA GLN A 1063 -38.85 -8.50 -55.56
C GLN A 1063 -40.03 -8.47 -54.57
N GLY A 1064 -40.22 -9.52 -53.78
CA GLY A 1064 -41.26 -9.58 -52.75
C GLY A 1064 -41.00 -8.62 -51.58
N ASP A 1065 -39.74 -8.37 -51.23
CA ASP A 1065 -39.32 -7.34 -50.28
C ASP A 1065 -39.62 -5.93 -50.78
N LEU A 1066 -39.35 -5.67 -52.07
CA LEU A 1066 -39.63 -4.37 -52.68
C LEU A 1066 -41.13 -4.03 -52.67
N ASP A 1067 -41.99 -5.02 -52.83
CA ASP A 1067 -43.44 -4.82 -52.85
C ASP A 1067 -44.03 -4.64 -51.43
N ARG A 1068 -43.48 -5.33 -50.42
CA ARG A 1068 -44.01 -5.30 -49.04
C ARG A 1068 -43.50 -4.13 -48.19
N THR A 1069 -42.24 -3.75 -48.37
CA THR A 1069 -41.56 -2.77 -47.50
C THR A 1069 -42.19 -1.36 -47.52
N PRO A 1070 -42.62 -0.80 -48.68
CA PRO A 1070 -43.27 0.51 -48.71
C PRO A 1070 -44.50 0.58 -47.80
N ARG A 1071 -45.28 -0.51 -47.71
CA ARG A 1071 -46.46 -0.61 -46.85
C ARG A 1071 -46.07 -0.55 -45.37
N TYR A 1072 -44.99 -1.21 -44.97
CA TYR A 1072 -44.50 -1.17 -43.59
C TYR A 1072 -43.93 0.20 -43.21
N LEU A 1073 -43.21 0.87 -44.13
CA LEU A 1073 -42.77 2.25 -43.93
C LEU A 1073 -43.96 3.20 -43.76
N LYS A 1074 -45.01 3.03 -44.56
CA LYS A 1074 -46.26 3.79 -44.41
C LYS A 1074 -46.94 3.53 -43.06
N ALA A 1075 -46.93 2.29 -42.56
CA ALA A 1075 -47.44 1.96 -41.22
C ALA A 1075 -46.63 2.64 -40.11
N LEU A 1076 -45.30 2.67 -40.25
CA LEU A 1076 -44.41 3.37 -39.33
C LEU A 1076 -44.67 4.89 -39.37
N ARG A 1077 -44.91 5.48 -40.54
CA ARG A 1077 -45.27 6.89 -40.69
C ARG A 1077 -46.56 7.24 -39.93
N ILE A 1078 -47.62 6.45 -40.09
CA ILE A 1078 -48.89 6.61 -39.36
C ILE A 1078 -48.67 6.48 -37.84
N ARG A 1079 -47.84 5.53 -37.42
CA ARG A 1079 -47.46 5.37 -36.00
C ARG A 1079 -46.81 6.65 -35.46
N ILE A 1080 -45.82 7.19 -36.18
CA ILE A 1080 -45.09 8.41 -35.78
C ILE A 1080 -46.05 9.59 -35.60
N GLU A 1081 -46.98 9.80 -36.54
CA GLU A 1081 -47.98 10.88 -36.48
C GLU A 1081 -48.91 10.73 -35.27
N ARG A 1082 -49.47 9.53 -35.09
CA ARG A 1082 -50.40 9.25 -33.97
C ARG A 1082 -49.72 9.34 -32.62
N ALA A 1083 -48.49 8.84 -32.52
CA ALA A 1083 -47.72 8.88 -31.30
C ALA A 1083 -47.33 10.32 -30.93
N HIS A 1084 -47.21 11.25 -31.90
CA HIS A 1084 -47.03 12.67 -31.59
C HIS A 1084 -48.27 13.26 -30.89
N VAL A 1085 -49.47 12.91 -31.35
CA VAL A 1085 -50.74 13.38 -30.78
C VAL A 1085 -51.06 12.71 -29.44
N ALA A 1086 -50.84 11.39 -29.32
CA ALA A 1086 -51.17 10.61 -28.13
C ALA A 1086 -50.02 9.66 -27.72
N PRO A 1087 -48.94 10.18 -27.08
CA PRO A 1087 -47.75 9.41 -26.76
C PRO A 1087 -48.00 8.21 -25.83
N GLY A 1088 -48.95 8.32 -24.88
CA GLY A 1088 -49.27 7.24 -23.95
C GLY A 1088 -49.94 6.03 -24.60
N ARG A 1089 -50.79 6.25 -25.62
CA ARG A 1089 -51.42 5.15 -26.38
C ARG A 1089 -50.41 4.40 -27.25
N ASP A 1090 -49.39 5.09 -27.77
CA ASP A 1090 -48.28 4.43 -28.47
C ASP A 1090 -47.50 3.51 -27.52
N GLN A 1091 -47.29 3.93 -26.26
CA GLN A 1091 -46.60 3.13 -25.23
C GLN A 1091 -47.36 1.83 -24.91
N GLU A 1092 -48.69 1.90 -24.74
CA GLU A 1092 -49.53 0.73 -24.46
C GLU A 1092 -49.53 -0.27 -25.62
N LYS A 1093 -49.58 0.23 -26.86
CA LYS A 1093 -49.52 -0.60 -28.07
C LYS A 1093 -48.14 -1.22 -28.27
N GLU A 1094 -47.08 -0.45 -27.99
CA GLU A 1094 -45.70 -0.93 -28.00
C GLU A 1094 -45.48 -2.07 -27.01
N ALA A 1095 -46.07 -2.02 -25.82
CA ALA A 1095 -45.98 -3.09 -24.83
C ALA A 1095 -46.53 -4.44 -25.35
N GLN A 1096 -47.45 -4.42 -26.31
CA GLN A 1096 -48.00 -5.64 -26.93
C GLN A 1096 -47.06 -6.25 -27.98
N VAL A 1097 -46.24 -5.43 -28.63
CA VAL A 1097 -45.32 -5.87 -29.70
C VAL A 1097 -43.93 -6.21 -29.14
N ALA A 1098 -43.49 -5.51 -28.09
CA ALA A 1098 -42.15 -5.66 -27.51
C ALA A 1098 -41.72 -7.11 -27.18
N PRO A 1099 -42.59 -8.01 -26.66
CA PRO A 1099 -42.22 -9.41 -26.44
C PRO A 1099 -41.86 -10.16 -27.73
N PHE A 1100 -42.52 -9.82 -28.83
CA PHE A 1100 -42.27 -10.44 -30.13
C PHE A 1100 -41.03 -9.87 -30.82
N ASP A 1101 -40.74 -8.58 -30.65
CA ASP A 1101 -39.46 -8.00 -31.08
C ASP A 1101 -38.27 -8.60 -30.32
N ALA A 1102 -38.44 -8.92 -29.03
CA ALA A 1102 -37.43 -9.64 -28.27
C ALA A 1102 -37.21 -11.07 -28.79
N LYS A 1103 -38.30 -11.78 -29.12
CA LYS A 1103 -38.26 -13.11 -29.75
C LYS A 1103 -37.59 -13.09 -31.13
N VAL A 1104 -37.83 -12.06 -31.95
CA VAL A 1104 -37.16 -11.90 -33.24
C VAL A 1104 -35.64 -11.72 -33.06
N ARG A 1105 -35.20 -10.93 -32.06
CA ARG A 1105 -33.78 -10.80 -31.73
C ARG A 1105 -33.20 -12.14 -31.25
N GLU A 1106 -33.90 -12.84 -30.37
CA GLU A 1106 -33.50 -14.17 -29.89
C GLU A 1106 -33.33 -15.17 -31.03
N LEU A 1107 -34.24 -15.18 -32.03
CA LEU A 1107 -34.08 -16.08 -33.19
C LEU A 1107 -32.92 -15.68 -34.09
N HIS A 1108 -32.62 -14.39 -34.25
CA HIS A 1108 -31.43 -13.96 -34.98
C HIS A 1108 -30.14 -14.42 -34.28
N ASP A 1109 -30.09 -14.29 -32.95
CA ASP A 1109 -28.98 -14.76 -32.13
C ASP A 1109 -28.87 -16.30 -32.19
N ARG A 1110 -30.00 -17.02 -32.12
CA ARG A 1110 -30.00 -18.49 -32.22
C ARG A 1110 -29.60 -18.97 -33.62
N LEU A 1111 -30.10 -18.36 -34.70
CA LEU A 1111 -29.70 -18.69 -36.08
C LEU A 1111 -28.20 -18.46 -36.32
N SER A 1112 -27.63 -17.41 -35.73
CA SER A 1112 -26.20 -17.15 -35.83
C SER A 1112 -25.34 -18.14 -35.02
N LEU A 1113 -25.94 -18.81 -34.03
CA LEU A 1113 -25.32 -19.88 -33.23
C LEU A 1113 -25.48 -21.30 -33.82
N ILE A 1114 -26.38 -21.51 -34.80
CA ILE A 1114 -26.54 -22.81 -35.47
C ILE A 1114 -25.38 -23.04 -36.41
N ALA A 1115 -24.58 -24.04 -36.07
CA ALA A 1115 -23.35 -24.35 -36.78
C ALA A 1115 -23.47 -25.45 -37.84
N ILE A 1116 -24.53 -26.25 -37.77
CA ILE A 1116 -24.79 -27.31 -38.74
C ILE A 1116 -25.47 -26.67 -39.97
N PRO A 1117 -24.81 -26.63 -41.14
CA PRO A 1117 -25.33 -25.88 -42.30
C PRO A 1117 -26.72 -26.32 -42.74
N VAL A 1118 -27.03 -27.61 -42.63
CA VAL A 1118 -28.32 -28.21 -43.02
C VAL A 1118 -29.48 -27.76 -42.11
N GLN A 1119 -29.26 -27.67 -40.80
CA GLN A 1119 -30.29 -27.21 -39.86
C GLN A 1119 -30.52 -25.70 -39.98
N ARG A 1120 -29.46 -24.94 -40.26
CA ARG A 1120 -29.56 -23.51 -40.59
C ARG A 1120 -30.34 -23.30 -41.89
N GLN A 1121 -30.16 -24.18 -42.87
CA GLN A 1121 -30.91 -24.24 -44.12
C GLN A 1121 -32.41 -24.50 -43.93
N GLU A 1122 -32.78 -25.44 -43.05
CA GLU A 1122 -34.20 -25.76 -42.78
C GLU A 1122 -34.91 -24.72 -41.91
N ALA A 1123 -34.19 -24.08 -41.00
CA ALA A 1123 -34.76 -23.12 -40.06
C ALA A 1123 -34.83 -21.68 -40.59
N GLY A 1124 -33.92 -21.29 -41.50
CA GLY A 1124 -33.88 -19.94 -42.08
C GLY A 1124 -35.23 -19.47 -42.65
N PRO A 1125 -35.91 -20.26 -43.51
CA PRO A 1125 -37.22 -19.90 -44.06
C PRO A 1125 -38.32 -19.70 -43.00
N LEU A 1126 -38.31 -20.51 -41.94
CA LEU A 1126 -39.30 -20.44 -40.86
C LEU A 1126 -39.12 -19.17 -40.01
N VAL A 1127 -37.87 -18.79 -39.73
CA VAL A 1127 -37.58 -17.56 -39.00
C VAL A 1127 -37.88 -16.33 -39.86
N ALA A 1128 -37.54 -16.36 -41.16
CA ALA A 1128 -37.94 -15.30 -42.09
C ALA A 1128 -39.47 -15.15 -42.15
N GLU A 1129 -40.23 -16.25 -42.12
CA GLU A 1129 -41.69 -16.22 -42.03
C GLU A 1129 -42.19 -15.60 -40.73
N PHE A 1130 -41.57 -15.92 -39.59
CA PHE A 1130 -41.95 -15.34 -38.29
C PHE A 1130 -41.68 -13.84 -38.22
N ILE A 1131 -40.54 -13.37 -38.75
CA ILE A 1131 -40.24 -11.92 -38.85
C ILE A 1131 -41.35 -11.22 -39.64
N ARG A 1132 -41.74 -11.78 -40.80
CA ARG A 1132 -42.85 -11.24 -41.60
C ARG A 1132 -44.16 -11.18 -40.81
N MET A 1133 -44.48 -12.23 -40.04
CA MET A 1133 -45.68 -12.25 -39.21
C MET A 1133 -45.64 -11.17 -38.10
N VAL A 1134 -44.47 -10.88 -37.52
CA VAL A 1134 -44.31 -9.82 -36.52
C VAL A 1134 -44.49 -8.43 -37.15
N ASP A 1135 -43.97 -8.21 -38.36
CA ASP A 1135 -44.18 -6.94 -39.07
C ASP A 1135 -45.65 -6.73 -39.47
N GLU A 1136 -46.36 -7.78 -39.86
CA GLU A 1136 -47.83 -7.73 -40.06
C GLU A 1136 -48.58 -7.42 -38.76
N PHE A 1137 -48.12 -7.97 -37.63
CA PHE A 1137 -48.71 -7.66 -36.34
C PHE A 1137 -48.50 -6.18 -35.96
N LYS A 1138 -47.33 -5.61 -36.26
CA LYS A 1138 -47.08 -4.17 -36.09
C LYS A 1138 -48.06 -3.33 -36.92
N VAL A 1139 -48.33 -3.72 -38.17
CA VAL A 1139 -49.34 -3.05 -39.00
C VAL A 1139 -50.72 -3.12 -38.33
N SER A 1140 -51.14 -4.30 -37.86
CA SER A 1140 -52.43 -4.48 -37.18
C SER A 1140 -52.59 -3.59 -35.94
N VAL A 1141 -51.52 -3.49 -35.13
CA VAL A 1141 -51.54 -2.75 -33.85
C VAL A 1141 -51.48 -1.24 -34.08
N PHE A 1142 -50.57 -0.75 -34.94
CA PHE A 1142 -50.28 0.68 -35.07
C PHE A 1142 -51.05 1.37 -36.20
N ALA A 1143 -51.34 0.67 -37.29
CA ALA A 1143 -51.99 1.20 -38.49
C ALA A 1143 -53.01 0.22 -39.10
N PRO A 1144 -54.08 -0.15 -38.35
CA PRO A 1144 -55.07 -1.13 -38.81
C PRO A 1144 -55.76 -0.75 -40.13
N GLU A 1145 -55.80 0.54 -40.47
CA GLU A 1145 -56.34 1.04 -41.74
C GLU A 1145 -55.58 0.57 -42.99
N ILE A 1146 -54.30 0.20 -42.86
CA ILE A 1146 -53.49 -0.31 -43.98
C ILE A 1146 -53.90 -1.73 -44.37
N LYS A 1147 -54.57 -2.46 -43.46
CA LYS A 1147 -54.91 -3.89 -43.53
C LYS A 1147 -53.69 -4.80 -43.63
N THR A 1148 -53.74 -5.92 -42.91
CA THR A 1148 -52.70 -6.95 -42.97
C THR A 1148 -52.92 -7.84 -44.20
N THR A 1149 -51.85 -8.32 -44.82
CA THR A 1149 -51.95 -9.23 -45.99
C THR A 1149 -52.21 -10.67 -45.56
N ILE A 1150 -51.85 -11.01 -44.33
CA ILE A 1150 -52.20 -12.28 -43.69
C ILE A 1150 -52.97 -12.01 -42.39
N PRO A 1151 -53.90 -12.90 -41.97
CA PRO A 1151 -54.58 -12.74 -40.70
C PRO A 1151 -53.60 -13.04 -39.56
N ILE A 1152 -53.39 -12.06 -38.68
CA ILE A 1152 -52.38 -12.13 -37.62
C ILE A 1152 -52.99 -11.88 -36.24
N SER A 1153 -52.51 -12.61 -35.24
CA SER A 1153 -52.89 -12.45 -33.83
C SER A 1153 -51.76 -12.94 -32.92
N VAL A 1154 -51.78 -12.50 -31.66
CA VAL A 1154 -50.85 -12.96 -30.61
C VAL A 1154 -50.76 -14.48 -30.56
N LYS A 1155 -51.92 -15.18 -30.60
CA LYS A 1155 -52.00 -16.65 -30.60
C LYS A 1155 -51.29 -17.30 -31.80
N ARG A 1156 -51.39 -16.69 -32.99
CA ARG A 1156 -50.73 -17.23 -34.20
C ARG A 1156 -49.23 -17.03 -34.15
N LEU A 1157 -48.75 -15.90 -33.62
CA LEU A 1157 -47.33 -15.68 -33.38
C LEU A 1157 -46.78 -16.66 -32.35
N GLU A 1158 -47.50 -16.91 -31.25
CA GLU A 1158 -47.08 -17.90 -30.24
C GLU A 1158 -47.05 -19.33 -30.78
N GLN A 1159 -48.03 -19.72 -31.60
CA GLN A 1159 -48.03 -21.02 -32.27
C GLN A 1159 -46.84 -21.17 -33.23
N LYS A 1160 -46.56 -20.14 -34.05
CA LYS A 1160 -45.41 -20.16 -34.96
C LYS A 1160 -44.08 -20.18 -34.20
N TRP A 1161 -43.99 -19.45 -33.09
CA TRP A 1161 -42.84 -19.49 -32.19
C TRP A 1161 -42.61 -20.90 -31.61
N LEU A 1162 -43.68 -21.59 -31.20
CA LEU A 1162 -43.61 -22.96 -30.71
C LEU A 1162 -43.20 -23.94 -31.82
N GLU A 1163 -43.75 -23.80 -33.03
CA GLU A 1163 -43.38 -24.59 -34.20
C GLU A 1163 -41.88 -24.44 -34.52
N ILE A 1164 -41.39 -23.20 -34.50
CA ILE A 1164 -39.97 -22.90 -34.71
C ILE A 1164 -39.13 -23.56 -33.63
N ASN A 1165 -39.48 -23.43 -32.35
CA ASN A 1165 -38.76 -24.07 -31.24
C ASN A 1165 -38.85 -25.59 -31.18
N GLN A 1166 -39.79 -26.21 -31.89
CA GLN A 1166 -39.85 -27.67 -32.02
C GLN A 1166 -38.96 -28.17 -33.17
N ARG A 1167 -38.68 -27.32 -34.17
CA ARG A 1167 -37.84 -27.65 -35.33
C ARG A 1167 -36.37 -27.20 -35.15
N LEU A 1168 -36.15 -26.09 -34.46
CA LEU A 1168 -34.85 -25.57 -33.99
C LEU A 1168 -34.50 -26.12 -32.61
#